data_AF-A0A4P5TIM2-F1
#
_entry.id   AF-A0A4P5TIM2-F1
#
_cell.length_a   1.000
_cell.length_b   1.000
_cell.length_c   1.000
_cell.angle_alpha   90.00
_cell.angle_beta   90.00
_cell.angle_gamma   90.00
#
_symmetry.space_group_name_H-M   'P 1'
#
loop_
_entity.id
_entity.type
_entity.pdbx_description
1 polymer ?
#
loop_
_entity_poly.entity_id
_entity_poly.type
_entity_poly.pdbx_seq_one_letter_code
_entity_poly.pdbx_strand_id
1 'polypeptide(L)'
;MKTSKYIVTVVVAVFLTITSLLAQKKLVDDIYTYNYTKIISQNGGKAIAKKSDYPHQRALAYSLAQVENNALAFESYSELFVNFADQTDSYDKLCFALVARKMENYLLSDSLLLLLKSTDYASQPFFNELSQEFIDQNKTAENYWAENDFSTFYSVKPFPSNTKFGEYALVPDKKGNAYYSTHTENGLQKSISTWHEQPYYKIFKAQYGDSSLGLTSELTNNKNGVHQHVSFVDINTGFIYITRNATKKNAKRERVLQVFAMRQNPLTKKWIEIPFQLNNIEFSVADLVISPDGSKVVFVSDMPGGFGKSDLYEAPILQSDKNGIKIGEAKNMGSEINTALRDNFPSFSDSGQFYFSSDGHLGFGGLDLFFIDGNTNLVLNAGRPINSSYDDFAAQIHDRDAWGTLSSNRLSKGYDDNLYFLRWVGPSEQEIEKSKESPVIVEVIDEETGLPIKGADVAIDDLNDSEIATKGLTDDKGAYSFFGIAPQDANPNLQVSSHPCGYRYATADSVVDLEDGSRKIVLKAKAYKAGDDLGKLFDIKPIHYASAKFDITDESKRDLDKLVVIMQDNPGLSVELGSHTDSKATAAFNQSLSESRAKAAYDYVVNRGVDASRIGYKGYGETNILNRCLDGVTCSDEEHAINRRTEFIIRAIVPCAPVSNVLDTASNKGGSVTNNSLAKASDAALADISQKSMICGDADADGIPDYLDTDSDNDGIPDAAEGRTDTDKDGIPNFLDRDSDGDGIADGIEKTGDADKDGKANLIDTDSDGDGIDDKIEGIKDSDKDSQPDFLDTDSDNDGIPDKGEGSEDLDRDGLSNYLDLDADGDGISDSVEGRIDTDKDGKPNFLDTDSDGDTIPDSMEKGKVASAPADSDSDGKPDYVDTDSDEDGIADIVEAPTCLPGQQLNNTGGTNPVSNVKTSNQALTVSEPVVQRMVTPSSNILTPIVTGTKVQYRIQFAISKTQIPVKTFTDKGLGSVYEYQQSGYYKYCTVKVFNSEMEALSEKARVRGLGYSDAFIAGFQNGVRVK
;
A
#
# COMPACT_ATOMS: atom_id res chain seq x y z
N MET A 1 -62.70 42.02 -25.37
CA MET A 1 -61.73 41.80 -24.27
C MET A 1 -61.48 40.32 -23.90
N LYS A 2 -61.95 39.32 -24.67
CA LYS A 2 -61.59 37.90 -24.45
C LYS A 2 -60.51 37.36 -25.39
N THR A 3 -60.20 38.08 -26.48
CA THR A 3 -59.21 37.67 -27.49
C THR A 3 -57.76 38.05 -27.16
N SER A 4 -57.53 39.06 -26.30
CA SER A 4 -56.17 39.52 -25.97
C SER A 4 -55.43 38.64 -24.95
N LYS A 5 -56.13 37.98 -24.01
CA LYS A 5 -55.50 37.04 -23.06
C LYS A 5 -55.04 35.74 -23.73
N TYR A 6 -55.74 35.27 -24.76
CA TYR A 6 -55.33 34.06 -25.50
C TYR A 6 -54.09 34.31 -26.37
N ILE A 7 -53.97 35.48 -26.99
CA ILE A 7 -52.80 35.81 -27.82
C ILE A 7 -51.54 35.98 -26.95
N VAL A 8 -51.64 36.60 -25.77
CA VAL A 8 -50.48 36.73 -24.85
C VAL A 8 -50.05 35.37 -24.28
N THR A 9 -51.01 34.48 -23.97
CA THR A 9 -50.69 33.14 -23.44
C THR A 9 -50.06 32.26 -24.51
N VAL A 10 -50.51 32.34 -25.76
CA VAL A 10 -49.92 31.60 -26.89
C VAL A 10 -48.55 32.16 -27.28
N VAL A 11 -48.35 33.49 -27.26
CA VAL A 11 -47.04 34.09 -27.54
C VAL A 11 -46.03 33.77 -26.44
N VAL A 12 -46.42 33.75 -25.16
CA VAL A 12 -45.55 33.35 -24.04
C VAL A 12 -45.26 31.84 -24.10
N ALA A 13 -46.23 31.00 -24.43
CA ALA A 13 -46.01 29.56 -24.62
C ALA A 13 -45.11 29.26 -25.82
N VAL A 14 -45.24 30.00 -26.93
CA VAL A 14 -44.38 29.87 -28.11
C VAL A 14 -42.97 30.44 -27.86
N PHE A 15 -42.84 31.51 -27.06
CA PHE A 15 -41.52 32.00 -26.62
C PHE A 15 -40.84 31.02 -25.64
N LEU A 16 -41.60 30.37 -24.76
CA LEU A 16 -41.09 29.34 -23.85
C LEU A 16 -40.70 28.06 -24.60
N THR A 17 -41.45 27.65 -25.62
CA THR A 17 -41.07 26.49 -26.43
C THR A 17 -39.88 26.79 -27.33
N ILE A 18 -39.78 27.98 -27.93
CA ILE A 18 -38.62 28.38 -28.75
C ILE A 18 -37.36 28.58 -27.89
N THR A 19 -37.48 29.11 -26.67
CA THR A 19 -36.35 29.20 -25.74
C THR A 19 -35.96 27.83 -25.19
N SER A 20 -36.90 26.91 -24.97
CA SER A 20 -36.60 25.51 -24.61
C SER A 20 -35.96 24.73 -25.77
N LEU A 21 -36.35 25.00 -27.03
CA LEU A 21 -35.75 24.41 -28.22
C LEU A 21 -34.38 24.99 -28.55
N LEU A 22 -34.15 26.29 -28.29
CA LEU A 22 -32.82 26.90 -28.41
C LEU A 22 -31.91 26.52 -27.24
N ALA A 23 -32.45 26.33 -26.03
CA ALA A 23 -31.73 25.78 -24.89
C ALA A 23 -31.42 24.29 -25.09
N GLN A 24 -32.35 23.49 -25.60
CA GLN A 24 -32.11 22.10 -26.00
C GLN A 24 -31.18 21.99 -27.21
N LYS A 25 -31.23 22.93 -28.16
CA LYS A 25 -30.30 22.94 -29.30
C LYS A 25 -28.89 23.40 -28.88
N LYS A 26 -28.78 24.30 -27.89
CA LYS A 26 -27.50 24.66 -27.26
C LYS A 26 -26.98 23.57 -26.31
N LEU A 27 -27.87 22.83 -25.66
CA LEU A 27 -27.58 21.62 -24.88
C LEU A 27 -27.11 20.49 -25.81
N VAL A 28 -27.72 20.36 -26.99
CA VAL A 28 -27.34 19.43 -28.06
C VAL A 28 -26.03 19.85 -28.70
N ASP A 29 -25.77 21.15 -28.90
CA ASP A 29 -24.50 21.68 -29.42
C ASP A 29 -23.33 21.54 -28.42
N ASP A 30 -23.56 21.74 -27.11
CA ASP A 30 -22.55 21.53 -26.04
C ASP A 30 -22.21 20.03 -25.82
N ILE A 31 -23.07 19.11 -26.28
CA ILE A 31 -22.85 17.65 -26.28
C ILE A 31 -21.87 17.20 -27.40
N TYR A 32 -21.52 18.04 -28.39
CA TYR A 32 -20.66 17.64 -29.53
C TYR A 32 -19.14 17.80 -29.30
N THR A 33 -18.71 18.23 -28.11
CA THR A 33 -17.30 18.25 -27.73
C THR A 33 -17.22 17.52 -26.39
N TYR A 34 -16.62 16.32 -26.36
CA TYR A 34 -16.47 15.46 -25.19
C TYR A 34 -15.94 16.22 -23.95
N ASN A 35 -16.83 16.86 -23.20
CA ASN A 35 -16.50 17.59 -21.98
C ASN A 35 -17.72 17.53 -21.05
N TYR A 36 -17.86 16.40 -20.35
CA TYR A 36 -18.94 16.20 -19.39
C TYR A 36 -18.71 16.96 -18.08
N THR A 37 -17.50 17.50 -17.85
CA THR A 37 -17.10 18.21 -16.62
C THR A 37 -18.12 19.29 -16.22
N LYS A 38 -18.54 20.12 -17.19
CA LYS A 38 -19.52 21.20 -16.95
C LYS A 38 -20.95 20.69 -16.69
N ILE A 39 -21.31 19.53 -17.24
CA ILE A 39 -22.64 18.92 -17.05
C ILE A 39 -22.70 18.24 -15.68
N ILE A 40 -21.63 17.51 -15.32
CA ILE A 40 -21.49 16.83 -14.02
C ILE A 40 -21.51 17.85 -12.89
N SER A 41 -20.78 18.97 -13.04
CA SER A 41 -20.77 20.05 -12.03
C SER A 41 -22.16 20.68 -11.84
N GLN A 42 -22.93 20.85 -12.93
CA GLN A 42 -24.27 21.45 -12.88
C GLN A 42 -25.35 20.49 -12.35
N ASN A 43 -25.14 19.18 -12.45
CA ASN A 43 -26.10 18.15 -12.05
C ASN A 43 -25.76 17.44 -10.74
N GLY A 44 -24.81 17.98 -9.96
CA GLY A 44 -24.42 17.42 -8.67
C GLY A 44 -23.85 16.01 -8.78
N GLY A 45 -22.92 15.81 -9.73
CA GLY A 45 -22.25 14.52 -9.92
C GLY A 45 -22.97 13.55 -10.85
N LYS A 46 -24.23 13.81 -11.22
CA LYS A 46 -25.04 12.85 -11.99
C LYS A 46 -24.93 13.12 -13.49
N ALA A 47 -24.23 12.23 -14.20
CA ALA A 47 -24.24 12.16 -15.66
C ALA A 47 -24.24 10.69 -16.09
N ILE A 48 -24.96 10.37 -17.17
CA ILE A 48 -25.02 9.04 -17.76
C ILE A 48 -24.48 9.17 -19.19
N ALA A 49 -23.77 8.15 -19.67
CA ALA A 49 -23.29 8.12 -21.04
C ALA A 49 -24.49 8.23 -21.99
N LYS A 50 -24.36 9.08 -23.01
CA LYS A 50 -25.43 9.35 -23.98
C LYS A 50 -25.86 8.08 -24.74
N LYS A 51 -24.93 7.15 -24.88
CA LYS A 51 -25.05 5.85 -25.51
C LYS A 51 -24.09 4.92 -24.76
N SER A 52 -24.52 3.69 -24.50
CA SER A 52 -23.64 2.65 -23.97
C SER A 52 -22.73 2.16 -25.11
N ASP A 53 -21.70 2.96 -25.40
CA ASP A 53 -20.60 2.61 -26.29
C ASP A 53 -19.27 3.16 -25.73
N TYR A 54 -18.17 2.54 -26.15
CA TYR A 54 -16.85 2.79 -25.59
C TYR A 54 -16.45 4.28 -25.54
N PRO A 55 -16.57 5.10 -26.60
CA PRO A 55 -16.12 6.50 -26.54
C PRO A 55 -16.89 7.38 -25.55
N HIS A 56 -18.20 7.14 -25.38
CA HIS A 56 -19.00 7.93 -24.45
C HIS A 56 -18.79 7.47 -23.01
N GLN A 57 -18.68 6.17 -22.78
CA GLN A 57 -18.38 5.62 -21.45
C GLN A 57 -16.99 6.05 -20.98
N ARG A 58 -16.00 5.96 -21.87
CA ARG A 58 -14.64 6.46 -21.66
C ARG A 58 -14.69 7.91 -21.21
N ALA A 59 -15.22 8.80 -22.06
CA ALA A 59 -15.28 10.23 -21.77
C ALA A 59 -16.05 10.59 -20.49
N LEU A 60 -17.08 9.82 -20.12
CA LEU A 60 -17.79 9.95 -18.85
C LEU A 60 -16.86 9.65 -17.67
N ALA A 61 -16.23 8.47 -17.66
CA ALA A 61 -15.30 8.04 -16.60
C ALA A 61 -14.18 9.05 -16.39
N TYR A 62 -13.52 9.48 -17.48
CA TYR A 62 -12.50 10.53 -17.43
C TYR A 62 -13.04 11.83 -16.85
N SER A 63 -14.23 12.27 -17.27
CA SER A 63 -14.78 13.54 -16.81
C SER A 63 -15.17 13.50 -15.33
N LEU A 64 -15.63 12.35 -14.83
CA LEU A 64 -15.93 12.12 -13.42
C LEU A 64 -14.66 12.17 -12.57
N ALA A 65 -13.58 11.55 -13.05
CA ALA A 65 -12.26 11.63 -12.39
C ALA A 65 -11.72 13.07 -12.35
N GLN A 66 -11.91 13.86 -13.43
CA GLN A 66 -11.46 15.26 -13.49
C GLN A 66 -12.23 16.21 -12.56
N VAL A 67 -13.45 15.85 -12.15
CA VAL A 67 -14.22 16.63 -11.15
C VAL A 67 -14.12 16.03 -9.75
N GLU A 68 -13.19 15.09 -9.54
CA GLU A 68 -12.93 14.43 -8.25
C GLU A 68 -14.15 13.73 -7.66
N ASN A 69 -15.06 13.24 -8.52
CA ASN A 69 -16.13 12.35 -8.08
C ASN A 69 -15.65 10.90 -8.15
N ASN A 70 -14.74 10.55 -7.22
CA ASN A 70 -13.96 9.31 -7.27
C ASN A 70 -14.84 8.05 -7.29
N ALA A 71 -15.94 8.02 -6.51
CA ALA A 71 -16.85 6.87 -6.48
C ALA A 71 -17.53 6.62 -7.83
N LEU A 72 -18.13 7.65 -8.43
CA LEU A 72 -18.77 7.50 -9.74
C LEU A 72 -17.75 7.31 -10.87
N ALA A 73 -16.55 7.90 -10.75
CA ALA A 73 -15.46 7.66 -11.67
C ALA A 73 -15.05 6.19 -11.64
N PHE A 74 -14.91 5.62 -10.44
CA PHE A 74 -14.58 4.21 -10.22
C PHE A 74 -15.65 3.32 -10.85
N GLU A 75 -16.93 3.53 -10.51
CA GLU A 75 -18.05 2.81 -11.13
C GLU A 75 -18.03 2.89 -12.67
N SER A 76 -17.78 4.09 -13.21
CA SER A 76 -17.78 4.30 -14.67
C SER A 76 -16.58 3.63 -15.36
N TYR A 77 -15.42 3.60 -14.71
CA TYR A 77 -14.26 2.84 -15.19
C TYR A 77 -14.49 1.33 -15.06
N SER A 78 -15.06 0.84 -13.97
CA SER A 78 -15.47 -0.56 -13.84
C SER A 78 -16.41 -0.95 -14.98
N GLU A 79 -17.43 -0.15 -15.27
CA GLU A 79 -18.36 -0.39 -16.40
C GLU A 79 -17.65 -0.35 -17.76
N LEU A 80 -16.65 0.54 -17.92
CA LEU A 80 -15.82 0.61 -19.13
C LEU A 80 -15.03 -0.68 -19.36
N PHE A 81 -14.40 -1.21 -18.30
CA PHE A 81 -13.59 -2.43 -18.36
C PHE A 81 -14.43 -3.70 -18.45
N VAL A 82 -15.63 -3.72 -17.89
CA VAL A 82 -16.56 -4.87 -18.02
C VAL A 82 -17.16 -4.94 -19.43
N ASN A 83 -17.68 -3.83 -19.96
CA ASN A 83 -18.46 -3.87 -21.20
C ASN A 83 -17.63 -3.62 -22.47
N PHE A 84 -16.42 -3.08 -22.33
CA PHE A 84 -15.59 -2.67 -23.45
C PHE A 84 -14.11 -3.07 -23.28
N ALA A 85 -13.82 -4.13 -22.52
CA ALA A 85 -12.47 -4.63 -22.24
C ALA A 85 -11.55 -4.61 -23.47
N ASP A 86 -11.99 -5.23 -24.57
CA ASP A 86 -11.26 -5.35 -25.85
C ASP A 86 -10.93 -4.01 -26.53
N GLN A 87 -11.63 -2.94 -26.15
CA GLN A 87 -11.43 -1.59 -26.69
C GLN A 87 -10.63 -0.69 -25.75
N THR A 88 -10.45 -1.09 -24.49
CA THR A 88 -9.67 -0.30 -23.51
C THR A 88 -8.20 -0.29 -23.86
N ASP A 89 -7.53 0.83 -23.58
CA ASP A 89 -6.09 1.00 -23.81
C ASP A 89 -5.31 1.18 -22.50
N SER A 90 -3.98 1.23 -22.59
CA SER A 90 -3.09 1.45 -21.44
C SER A 90 -3.37 2.78 -20.72
N TYR A 91 -3.86 3.81 -21.42
CA TYR A 91 -4.23 5.07 -20.78
C TYR A 91 -5.50 4.92 -19.92
N ASP A 92 -6.47 4.11 -20.36
CA ASP A 92 -7.65 3.75 -19.56
C ASP A 92 -7.28 2.98 -18.30
N LYS A 93 -6.35 2.01 -18.42
CA LYS A 93 -5.86 1.21 -17.29
C LYS A 93 -5.20 2.07 -16.24
N LEU A 94 -4.34 3.00 -16.68
CA LEU A 94 -3.68 3.93 -15.78
C LEU A 94 -4.68 4.82 -15.05
N CYS A 95 -5.63 5.40 -15.77
CA CYS A 95 -6.60 6.30 -15.14
C CYS A 95 -7.50 5.55 -14.17
N PHE A 96 -7.84 4.30 -14.46
CA PHE A 96 -8.55 3.45 -13.53
C PHE A 96 -7.69 3.10 -12.31
N ALA A 97 -6.40 2.80 -12.50
CA ALA A 97 -5.47 2.56 -11.40
C ALA A 97 -5.38 3.75 -10.44
N LEU A 98 -5.26 4.97 -10.96
CA LEU A 98 -5.22 6.19 -10.14
C LEU A 98 -6.55 6.44 -9.41
N VAL A 99 -7.69 6.19 -10.06
CA VAL A 99 -9.01 6.29 -9.41
C VAL A 99 -9.19 5.21 -8.35
N ALA A 100 -8.67 4.00 -8.56
CA ALA A 100 -8.70 2.92 -7.58
C ALA A 100 -7.94 3.28 -6.31
N ARG A 101 -6.77 3.95 -6.41
CA ARG A 101 -6.04 4.48 -5.23
C ARG A 101 -6.87 5.48 -4.44
N LYS A 102 -7.54 6.41 -5.14
CA LYS A 102 -8.46 7.38 -4.51
C LYS A 102 -9.68 6.73 -3.85
N MET A 103 -9.97 5.47 -4.19
CA MET A 103 -11.00 4.64 -3.56
C MET A 103 -10.41 3.65 -2.54
N GLU A 104 -9.12 3.78 -2.21
CA GLU A 104 -8.37 2.87 -1.33
C GLU A 104 -8.34 1.42 -1.81
N ASN A 105 -8.65 1.18 -3.09
CA ASN A 105 -8.54 -0.12 -3.73
C ASN A 105 -7.13 -0.28 -4.33
N TYR A 106 -6.14 -0.38 -3.44
CA TYR A 106 -4.74 -0.49 -3.80
C TYR A 106 -4.43 -1.77 -4.58
N LEU A 107 -5.04 -2.90 -4.21
CA LEU A 107 -4.87 -4.17 -4.91
C LEU A 107 -5.22 -4.07 -6.41
N LEU A 108 -6.39 -3.48 -6.72
CA LEU A 108 -6.80 -3.27 -8.12
C LEU A 108 -5.86 -2.29 -8.83
N SER A 109 -5.45 -1.22 -8.14
CA SER A 109 -4.49 -0.27 -8.71
C SER A 109 -3.16 -0.94 -9.05
N ASP A 110 -2.61 -1.70 -8.12
CA ASP A 110 -1.34 -2.41 -8.22
C ASP A 110 -1.38 -3.43 -9.36
N SER A 111 -2.49 -4.18 -9.48
CA SER A 111 -2.75 -5.12 -10.58
C SER A 111 -2.76 -4.42 -11.94
N LEU A 112 -3.42 -3.26 -12.04
CA LEU A 112 -3.47 -2.47 -13.27
C LEU A 112 -2.10 -1.87 -13.63
N LEU A 113 -1.30 -1.45 -12.65
CA LEU A 113 0.06 -0.93 -12.84
C LEU A 113 1.03 -2.04 -13.29
N LEU A 114 0.90 -3.25 -12.75
CA LEU A 114 1.68 -4.41 -13.19
C LEU A 114 1.35 -4.76 -14.65
N LEU A 115 0.08 -4.74 -15.02
CA LEU A 115 -0.36 -4.96 -16.41
C LEU A 115 0.18 -3.89 -17.36
N LEU A 116 0.35 -2.63 -16.92
CA LEU A 116 0.93 -1.59 -17.77
C LEU A 116 2.37 -1.88 -18.16
N LYS A 117 3.15 -2.46 -17.24
CA LYS A 117 4.55 -2.85 -17.48
C LYS A 117 4.69 -3.87 -18.60
N SER A 118 3.74 -4.79 -18.75
CA SER A 118 3.78 -5.85 -19.77
C SER A 118 3.22 -5.45 -21.13
N THR A 119 2.80 -4.18 -21.31
CA THR A 119 2.16 -3.70 -22.56
C THR A 119 3.13 -3.04 -23.54
N ASP A 120 2.72 -2.91 -24.81
CA ASP A 120 3.43 -2.18 -25.87
C ASP A 120 3.72 -0.70 -25.55
N TYR A 121 3.06 -0.14 -24.52
CA TYR A 121 3.25 1.23 -24.06
C TYR A 121 4.32 1.34 -22.96
N ALA A 122 4.97 0.25 -22.53
CA ALA A 122 6.12 0.29 -21.62
C ALA A 122 7.32 1.08 -22.18
N SER A 123 7.35 1.37 -23.49
CA SER A 123 8.35 2.26 -24.08
C SER A 123 8.01 3.75 -23.96
N GLN A 124 6.81 4.12 -23.49
CA GLN A 124 6.45 5.50 -23.26
C GLN A 124 6.97 5.94 -21.88
N PRO A 125 7.69 7.08 -21.78
CA PRO A 125 8.38 7.50 -20.56
C PRO A 125 7.50 7.45 -19.31
N PHE A 126 6.32 8.05 -19.36
CA PHE A 126 5.44 8.13 -18.19
C PHE A 126 4.93 6.79 -17.66
N PHE A 127 4.43 5.93 -18.54
CA PHE A 127 3.88 4.62 -18.13
C PHE A 127 4.99 3.71 -17.62
N ASN A 128 6.18 3.82 -18.23
CA ASN A 128 7.38 3.15 -17.75
C ASN A 128 7.75 3.64 -16.36
N GLU A 129 7.86 4.96 -16.15
CA GLU A 129 8.27 5.56 -14.88
C GLU A 129 7.36 5.13 -13.72
N LEU A 130 6.03 5.26 -13.84
CA LEU A 130 5.12 4.91 -12.74
C LEU A 130 5.06 3.39 -12.48
N SER A 131 5.07 2.56 -13.53
CA SER A 131 5.10 1.10 -13.34
C SER A 131 6.43 0.61 -12.80
N GLN A 132 7.55 1.25 -13.18
CA GLN A 132 8.88 0.96 -12.68
C GLN A 132 9.04 1.40 -11.22
N GLU A 133 8.54 2.58 -10.86
CA GLU A 133 8.47 3.05 -9.47
C GLU A 133 7.67 2.08 -8.60
N PHE A 134 6.49 1.63 -9.08
CA PHE A 134 5.71 0.58 -8.41
C PHE A 134 6.54 -0.67 -8.15
N ILE A 135 7.24 -1.19 -9.16
CA ILE A 135 8.06 -2.39 -9.02
C ILE A 135 9.22 -2.16 -8.06
N ASP A 136 9.92 -1.03 -8.16
CA ASP A 136 11.08 -0.76 -7.32
C ASP A 136 10.69 -0.60 -5.85
N GLN A 137 9.49 -0.09 -5.57
CA GLN A 137 8.94 0.00 -4.21
C GLN A 137 8.38 -1.32 -3.68
N ASN A 138 7.93 -2.24 -4.55
CA ASN A 138 7.38 -3.55 -4.15
C ASN A 138 8.39 -4.71 -4.26
N LYS A 139 9.55 -4.52 -4.90
CA LYS A 139 10.63 -5.54 -5.03
C LYS A 139 11.23 -6.00 -3.70
N THR A 140 11.15 -5.16 -2.66
CA THR A 140 11.80 -5.41 -1.36
C THR A 140 10.82 -5.49 -0.20
N ALA A 141 9.53 -5.26 -0.45
CA ALA A 141 8.51 -5.13 0.57
C ALA A 141 7.32 -6.00 0.19
N GLU A 142 7.05 -7.05 0.96
CA GLU A 142 5.80 -7.83 0.83
C GLU A 142 4.57 -6.97 1.12
N ASN A 143 4.71 -5.78 1.74
CA ASN A 143 3.62 -4.87 2.03
C ASN A 143 4.09 -3.38 2.04
N TYR A 144 4.42 -2.79 0.88
CA TYR A 144 4.81 -1.37 0.75
C TYR A 144 3.86 -0.41 1.51
N TRP A 145 2.55 -0.67 1.48
CA TRP A 145 1.55 0.15 2.15
C TRP A 145 1.62 0.08 3.68
N ALA A 146 1.91 -1.10 4.25
CA ALA A 146 2.06 -1.28 5.69
C ALA A 146 3.38 -0.68 6.20
N GLU A 147 4.44 -0.75 5.40
CA GLU A 147 5.75 -0.16 5.74
C GLU A 147 5.74 1.38 5.68
N ASN A 148 4.86 1.96 4.87
CA ASN A 148 4.64 3.41 4.77
C ASN A 148 3.43 3.87 5.61
N ASP A 149 3.01 3.09 6.59
CA ASP A 149 2.03 3.49 7.59
C ASP A 149 2.73 3.94 8.88
N PHE A 150 2.83 5.25 9.07
CA PHE A 150 3.37 5.91 10.25
C PHE A 150 2.27 6.41 11.19
N SER A 151 1.05 5.85 11.13
CA SER A 151 -0.08 6.28 11.97
C SER A 151 0.17 6.10 13.47
N THR A 152 1.09 5.20 13.85
CA THR A 152 1.60 5.06 15.23
C THR A 152 2.42 6.26 15.71
N PHE A 153 3.02 7.01 14.78
CA PHE A 153 4.00 8.06 15.08
C PHE A 153 3.50 9.46 14.79
N TYR A 154 2.56 9.63 13.87
CA TYR A 154 2.00 10.92 13.48
C TYR A 154 0.50 10.98 13.70
N SER A 155 0.03 12.11 14.21
CA SER A 155 -1.38 12.48 14.25
C SER A 155 -1.62 13.61 13.26
N VAL A 156 -2.64 13.47 12.40
CA VAL A 156 -3.10 14.51 11.48
C VAL A 156 -4.55 14.84 11.81
N LYS A 157 -4.83 16.11 12.13
CA LYS A 157 -6.14 16.55 12.61
C LYS A 157 -6.54 17.87 11.96
N PRO A 158 -7.85 18.09 11.67
CA PRO A 158 -8.31 19.32 11.06
C PRO A 158 -8.17 20.51 12.02
N PHE A 159 -7.88 21.69 11.49
CA PHE A 159 -7.93 22.93 12.27
C PHE A 159 -9.38 23.21 12.71
N PRO A 160 -9.65 23.46 14.00
CA PRO A 160 -10.99 23.83 14.48
C PRO A 160 -11.53 25.12 13.86
N SER A 161 -10.64 25.95 13.31
CA SER A 161 -10.96 27.23 12.66
C SER A 161 -11.36 27.09 11.20
N ASN A 162 -11.34 25.89 10.62
CA ASN A 162 -11.72 25.72 9.22
C ASN A 162 -13.17 26.19 9.00
N THR A 163 -13.38 26.98 7.95
CA THR A 163 -14.71 27.45 7.58
C THR A 163 -15.39 26.45 6.65
N LYS A 164 -16.70 26.61 6.45
CA LYS A 164 -17.47 25.82 5.48
C LYS A 164 -17.01 25.96 4.02
N PHE A 165 -16.06 26.86 3.77
CA PHE A 165 -15.49 27.19 2.46
C PHE A 165 -14.05 26.69 2.29
N GLY A 166 -13.52 26.01 3.30
CA GLY A 166 -12.14 25.56 3.31
C GLY A 166 -11.09 26.66 3.41
N GLU A 167 -9.90 26.24 3.79
CA GLU A 167 -8.69 27.02 3.95
C GLU A 167 -7.53 26.18 3.42
N TYR A 168 -6.64 26.78 2.62
CA TYR A 168 -5.46 26.06 2.14
C TYR A 168 -4.22 26.96 2.03
N ALA A 169 -3.07 26.31 1.86
CA ALA A 169 -1.75 26.91 1.75
C ALA A 169 -1.45 27.87 2.92
N LEU A 170 -1.41 27.32 4.13
CA LEU A 170 -0.96 28.07 5.31
C LEU A 170 0.56 28.27 5.24
N VAL A 171 1.03 29.50 5.40
CA VAL A 171 2.46 29.84 5.39
C VAL A 171 2.78 30.76 6.57
N PRO A 172 3.61 30.32 7.53
CA PRO A 172 3.94 31.12 8.71
C PRO A 172 4.98 32.22 8.46
N ASP A 173 4.99 33.22 9.33
CA ASP A 173 6.05 34.22 9.45
C ASP A 173 6.80 34.09 10.79
N LYS A 174 8.02 34.68 10.87
CA LYS A 174 8.83 34.70 12.09
C LYS A 174 8.28 35.55 13.25
N LYS A 175 7.10 36.16 13.09
CA LYS A 175 6.49 37.10 14.05
C LYS A 175 5.21 36.52 14.67
N GLY A 176 5.01 35.19 14.60
CA GLY A 176 3.85 34.51 15.15
C GLY A 176 2.56 34.80 14.39
N ASN A 177 2.66 35.10 13.09
CA ASN A 177 1.50 35.17 12.19
C ASN A 177 1.61 34.09 11.12
N ALA A 178 0.48 33.76 10.51
CA ALA A 178 0.44 32.96 9.29
C ALA A 178 -0.48 33.61 8.26
N TYR A 179 -0.23 33.26 7.02
CA TYR A 179 -0.99 33.67 5.86
C TYR A 179 -1.61 32.42 5.25
N TYR A 180 -2.87 32.49 4.87
CA TYR A 180 -3.58 31.35 4.28
C TYR A 180 -4.62 31.86 3.28
N SER A 181 -5.18 30.94 2.50
CA SER A 181 -6.07 31.27 1.38
C SER A 181 -7.46 30.71 1.65
N THR A 182 -8.50 31.55 1.52
CA THR A 182 -9.91 31.14 1.71
C THR A 182 -10.87 32.07 0.96
N HIS A 183 -12.17 31.74 0.96
CA HIS A 183 -13.24 32.51 0.36
C HIS A 183 -13.78 33.61 1.29
N THR A 184 -14.26 34.72 0.72
CA THR A 184 -14.99 35.76 1.49
C THR A 184 -16.50 35.60 1.37
N GLU A 185 -17.21 35.62 2.51
CA GLU A 185 -18.63 35.95 2.56
C GLU A 185 -18.84 37.45 2.34
N ASN A 186 -19.26 37.86 1.14
CA ASN A 186 -19.80 39.21 0.95
C ASN A 186 -21.22 39.09 0.39
N GLY A 187 -22.16 39.85 0.97
CA GLY A 187 -23.61 39.77 0.79
C GLY A 187 -24.16 39.87 -0.65
N LEU A 188 -25.19 40.69 -0.87
CA LEU A 188 -26.13 40.64 -2.02
C LEU A 188 -25.54 40.71 -3.46
N GLN A 189 -24.23 40.77 -3.67
CA GLN A 189 -23.58 40.59 -4.96
C GLN A 189 -22.50 39.51 -4.89
N LYS A 190 -22.85 38.29 -5.30
CA LYS A 190 -21.90 37.17 -5.43
C LYS A 190 -21.16 37.28 -6.76
N SER A 191 -19.89 37.72 -6.75
CA SER A 191 -18.99 37.44 -7.86
C SER A 191 -18.50 36.00 -7.69
N ILE A 192 -19.15 35.08 -8.40
CA ILE A 192 -18.88 33.64 -8.35
C ILE A 192 -17.89 33.30 -9.46
N SER A 193 -16.90 32.47 -9.16
CA SER A 193 -15.99 31.91 -10.15
C SER A 193 -16.73 30.89 -11.01
N THR A 194 -16.54 30.95 -12.33
CA THR A 194 -17.10 29.95 -13.26
C THR A 194 -16.37 28.61 -13.22
N TRP A 195 -15.29 28.48 -12.44
CA TRP A 195 -14.44 27.30 -12.39
C TRP A 195 -14.99 26.24 -11.41
N HIS A 196 -15.33 26.64 -10.18
CA HIS A 196 -15.89 25.74 -9.16
C HIS A 196 -17.17 26.33 -8.52
N GLU A 197 -17.76 27.37 -9.12
CA GLU A 197 -19.00 28.00 -8.66
C GLU A 197 -18.96 28.55 -7.21
N GLN A 198 -17.75 28.85 -6.69
CA GLN A 198 -17.53 29.52 -5.39
C GLN A 198 -16.96 30.94 -5.56
N PRO A 199 -16.95 31.78 -4.50
CA PRO A 199 -16.23 33.05 -4.50
C PRO A 199 -14.75 32.89 -4.89
N TYR A 200 -14.09 34.00 -5.22
CA TYR A 200 -12.65 33.95 -5.52
C TYR A 200 -11.83 33.76 -4.24
N TYR A 201 -10.77 32.95 -4.32
CA TYR A 201 -9.81 32.78 -3.22
C TYR A 201 -9.07 34.07 -2.95
N LYS A 202 -8.93 34.38 -1.66
CA LYS A 202 -8.27 35.56 -1.13
C LYS A 202 -7.32 35.18 -0.03
N ILE A 203 -6.34 36.04 0.22
CA ILE A 203 -5.32 35.84 1.23
C ILE A 203 -5.73 36.53 2.53
N PHE A 204 -5.64 35.78 3.62
CA PHE A 204 -5.90 36.24 4.97
C PHE A 204 -4.65 36.15 5.81
N LYS A 205 -4.61 36.96 6.87
CA LYS A 205 -3.60 36.92 7.91
C LYS A 205 -4.26 36.56 9.23
N ALA A 206 -3.67 35.60 9.94
CA ALA A 206 -4.05 35.20 11.29
C ALA A 206 -2.83 35.20 12.22
N GLN A 207 -3.07 35.24 13.53
CA GLN A 207 -2.05 34.84 14.50
C GLN A 207 -1.86 33.33 14.43
N TYR A 208 -0.60 32.89 14.53
CA TYR A 208 -0.20 31.50 14.32
C TYR A 208 0.47 30.96 15.58
N GLY A 209 0.04 29.78 16.00
CA GLY A 209 0.67 29.00 17.07
C GLY A 209 0.28 27.53 16.94
N ASP A 210 0.87 26.71 17.80
CA ASP A 210 0.96 25.25 17.65
C ASP A 210 -0.38 24.49 17.57
N SER A 211 -1.51 25.11 17.91
CA SER A 211 -2.82 24.43 17.91
C SER A 211 -4.01 25.32 17.52
N SER A 212 -3.78 26.54 17.04
CA SER A 212 -4.90 27.42 16.63
C SER A 212 -4.49 28.55 15.68
N LEU A 213 -5.42 28.92 14.80
CA LEU A 213 -5.40 30.20 14.11
C LEU A 213 -6.17 31.23 14.94
N GLY A 214 -5.50 32.32 15.32
CA GLY A 214 -6.11 33.43 16.04
C GLY A 214 -6.94 34.34 15.14
N LEU A 215 -7.23 35.56 15.59
CA LEU A 215 -8.06 36.53 14.87
C LEU A 215 -7.60 36.73 13.42
N THR A 216 -8.55 36.58 12.49
CA THR A 216 -8.31 36.62 11.06
C THR A 216 -8.60 38.02 10.49
N SER A 217 -7.80 38.43 9.52
CA SER A 217 -8.00 39.69 8.79
C SER A 217 -7.65 39.53 7.31
N GLU A 218 -8.55 39.98 6.43
CA GLU A 218 -8.32 39.96 4.98
C GLU A 218 -7.17 40.92 4.60
N LEU A 219 -6.27 40.49 3.71
CA LEU A 219 -5.29 41.39 3.10
C LEU A 219 -5.94 42.31 2.06
N THR A 220 -5.66 43.62 2.13
CA THR A 220 -6.32 44.60 1.26
C THR A 220 -5.76 44.72 -0.16
N ASN A 221 -4.72 43.96 -0.53
CA ASN A 221 -4.25 43.84 -1.92
C ASN A 221 -4.86 42.68 -2.69
N ASN A 222 -5.79 41.93 -2.07
CA ASN A 222 -6.64 41.00 -2.80
C ASN A 222 -7.34 41.75 -3.94
N LYS A 223 -7.19 41.24 -5.17
CA LYS A 223 -7.83 41.83 -6.36
C LYS A 223 -9.16 41.15 -6.57
N ASN A 224 -10.18 41.95 -6.90
CA ASN A 224 -11.52 41.44 -7.16
C ASN A 224 -11.55 40.61 -8.46
N GLY A 225 -12.27 39.48 -8.43
CA GLY A 225 -12.55 38.67 -9.62
C GLY A 225 -11.40 37.77 -10.09
N VAL A 226 -10.38 37.54 -9.25
CA VAL A 226 -9.24 36.65 -9.53
C VAL A 226 -8.93 35.79 -8.31
N HIS A 227 -8.57 34.51 -8.53
CA HIS A 227 -8.12 33.63 -7.45
C HIS A 227 -6.68 33.98 -7.09
N GLN A 228 -6.40 34.04 -5.79
CA GLN A 228 -5.07 34.28 -5.24
C GLN A 228 -4.85 33.36 -4.06
N HIS A 229 -3.65 32.80 -3.99
CA HIS A 229 -3.19 32.08 -2.80
C HIS A 229 -1.76 32.48 -2.45
N VAL A 230 -1.43 32.33 -1.18
CA VAL A 230 -0.08 32.55 -0.68
C VAL A 230 0.78 31.31 -0.98
N SER A 231 2.02 31.54 -1.39
CA SER A 231 2.99 30.47 -1.68
C SER A 231 4.17 30.49 -0.72
N PHE A 232 4.69 31.69 -0.37
CA PHE A 232 5.85 31.81 0.52
C PHE A 232 5.90 33.17 1.22
N VAL A 233 6.51 33.24 2.40
CA VAL A 233 6.78 34.50 3.10
C VAL A 233 8.28 34.64 3.34
N ASP A 234 8.91 35.59 2.64
CA ASP A 234 10.32 35.90 2.86
C ASP A 234 10.47 36.74 4.13
N ILE A 235 10.93 36.07 5.17
CA ILE A 235 11.23 36.60 6.49
C ILE A 235 12.27 37.72 6.50
N ASN A 236 13.19 37.75 5.55
CA ASN A 236 14.32 38.68 5.53
C ASN A 236 13.91 40.01 4.92
N THR A 237 13.09 39.96 3.86
CA THR A 237 12.64 41.15 3.13
C THR A 237 11.23 41.62 3.53
N GLY A 238 10.45 40.73 4.15
CA GLY A 238 9.03 40.91 4.47
C GLY A 238 8.12 40.85 3.25
N PHE A 239 8.59 40.28 2.14
CA PHE A 239 7.74 40.00 0.97
C PHE A 239 6.88 38.76 1.21
N ILE A 240 5.63 38.85 0.79
CA ILE A 240 4.72 37.70 0.68
C ILE A 240 4.66 37.38 -0.81
N TYR A 241 5.00 36.15 -1.18
CA TYR A 241 4.90 35.64 -2.55
C TYR A 241 3.57 34.95 -2.70
N ILE A 242 2.88 35.28 -3.78
CA ILE A 242 1.54 34.79 -4.07
C ILE A 242 1.48 34.25 -5.47
N THR A 243 0.57 33.31 -5.68
CA THR A 243 0.17 32.84 -6.99
C THR A 243 -1.21 33.40 -7.31
N ARG A 244 -1.40 33.89 -8.53
CA ARG A 244 -2.62 34.57 -8.97
C ARG A 244 -2.99 34.12 -10.37
N ASN A 245 -4.27 33.88 -10.60
CA ASN A 245 -4.73 33.60 -11.95
C ASN A 245 -4.75 34.87 -12.82
N ALA A 246 -4.39 34.70 -14.09
CA ALA A 246 -4.47 35.72 -15.13
C ALA A 246 -5.16 35.12 -16.37
N THR A 247 -5.80 35.94 -17.18
CA THR A 247 -6.52 35.48 -18.37
C THR A 247 -5.65 35.61 -19.62
N LYS A 248 -5.50 34.53 -20.39
CA LYS A 248 -4.90 34.58 -21.72
C LYS A 248 -5.74 35.48 -22.63
N LYS A 249 -5.10 36.36 -23.40
CA LYS A 249 -5.79 37.12 -24.47
C LYS A 249 -5.98 36.25 -25.71
N ASN A 250 -6.75 35.16 -25.60
CA ASN A 250 -7.10 34.28 -26.71
C ASN A 250 -8.63 34.09 -26.83
N ALA A 251 -9.08 33.48 -27.93
CA ALA A 251 -10.50 33.27 -28.21
C ALA A 251 -11.22 32.39 -27.17
N LYS A 252 -10.47 31.52 -26.46
CA LYS A 252 -10.99 30.57 -25.46
C LYS A 252 -10.97 31.10 -24.02
N ARG A 253 -10.30 32.24 -23.74
CA ARG A 253 -10.13 32.83 -22.39
C ARG A 253 -9.58 31.86 -21.34
N GLU A 254 -8.60 31.06 -21.72
CA GLU A 254 -7.87 30.17 -20.80
C GLU A 254 -7.19 30.97 -19.67
N ARG A 255 -6.98 30.33 -18.51
CA ARG A 255 -6.32 30.94 -17.35
C ARG A 255 -4.87 30.43 -17.26
N VAL A 256 -3.95 31.30 -16.85
CA VAL A 256 -2.57 30.97 -16.47
C VAL A 256 -2.31 31.42 -15.05
N LEU A 257 -1.39 30.77 -14.35
CA LEU A 257 -0.93 31.21 -13.04
C LEU A 257 0.28 32.14 -13.16
N GLN A 258 0.37 33.12 -12.28
CA GLN A 258 1.46 34.09 -12.24
C GLN A 258 1.85 34.39 -10.80
N VAL A 259 3.15 34.55 -10.55
CA VAL A 259 3.70 34.84 -9.22
C VAL A 259 3.92 36.33 -9.01
N PHE A 260 3.54 36.86 -7.85
CA PHE A 260 3.82 38.24 -7.45
C PHE A 260 4.43 38.28 -6.06
N ALA A 261 5.49 39.08 -5.89
CA ALA A 261 5.98 39.49 -4.58
C ALA A 261 5.22 40.74 -4.14
N MET A 262 4.58 40.69 -2.98
CA MET A 262 3.81 41.80 -2.41
C MET A 262 4.32 42.18 -1.02
N ARG A 263 4.32 43.47 -0.71
CA ARG A 263 4.64 43.96 0.62
C ARG A 263 3.92 45.28 0.89
N GLN A 264 3.48 45.46 2.13
CA GLN A 264 2.91 46.74 2.55
C GLN A 264 4.02 47.73 2.91
N ASN A 265 3.96 48.94 2.35
CA ASN A 265 4.85 50.02 2.74
C ASN A 265 4.57 50.39 4.21
N PRO A 266 5.59 50.34 5.10
CA PRO A 266 5.36 50.54 6.54
C PRO A 266 4.88 51.95 6.89
N LEU A 267 5.24 52.96 6.09
CA LEU A 267 4.90 54.36 6.30
C LEU A 267 3.56 54.73 5.67
N THR A 268 3.36 54.40 4.40
CA THR A 268 2.16 54.84 3.65
C THR A 268 1.00 53.85 3.76
N LYS A 269 1.25 52.65 4.29
CA LYS A 269 0.32 51.51 4.32
C LYS A 269 -0.17 51.05 2.95
N LYS A 270 0.39 51.58 1.86
CA LYS A 270 0.08 51.15 0.48
C LYS A 270 0.81 49.86 0.15
N TRP A 271 0.14 48.97 -0.57
CA TRP A 271 0.73 47.75 -1.09
C TRP A 271 1.60 48.01 -2.31
N ILE A 272 2.77 47.38 -2.34
CA ILE A 272 3.65 47.29 -3.49
C ILE A 272 3.53 45.86 -4.01
N GLU A 273 3.35 45.71 -5.32
CA GLU A 273 3.36 44.41 -6.00
C GLU A 273 4.44 44.41 -7.07
N ILE A 274 5.19 43.32 -7.17
CA ILE A 274 6.29 43.14 -8.11
C ILE A 274 6.06 41.81 -8.82
N PRO A 275 5.86 41.82 -10.15
CA PRO A 275 5.67 40.57 -10.90
C PRO A 275 6.97 39.77 -10.92
N PHE A 276 6.86 38.45 -10.77
CA PHE A 276 8.00 37.56 -10.94
C PHE A 276 8.48 37.56 -12.39
N GLN A 277 9.80 37.52 -12.59
CA GLN A 277 10.41 37.78 -13.90
C GLN A 277 10.04 36.76 -14.99
N LEU A 278 9.65 35.54 -14.60
CA LEU A 278 9.25 34.47 -15.53
C LEU A 278 7.76 34.43 -15.83
N ASN A 279 6.94 35.31 -15.24
CA ASN A 279 5.52 35.34 -15.53
C ASN A 279 5.27 35.50 -17.04
N ASN A 280 4.48 34.59 -17.60
CA ASN A 280 4.16 34.56 -19.01
C ASN A 280 2.63 34.46 -19.20
N ILE A 281 2.16 34.71 -20.43
CA ILE A 281 0.76 34.50 -20.84
C ILE A 281 0.58 33.16 -21.55
N GLU A 282 1.66 32.51 -21.99
CA GLU A 282 1.63 31.24 -22.73
C GLU A 282 1.64 30.05 -21.78
N PHE A 283 2.39 30.17 -20.69
CA PHE A 283 2.56 29.18 -19.62
C PHE A 283 2.35 29.82 -18.24
N SER A 284 2.04 28.98 -17.26
CA SER A 284 1.82 29.23 -15.85
C SER A 284 3.13 29.21 -15.06
N VAL A 285 3.23 30.08 -14.06
CA VAL A 285 4.27 30.03 -13.02
C VAL A 285 3.57 30.18 -11.66
N ALA A 286 3.86 29.28 -10.73
CA ALA A 286 3.16 29.15 -9.46
C ALA A 286 4.09 28.70 -8.31
N ASP A 287 3.58 28.79 -7.08
CA ASP A 287 4.12 28.12 -5.89
C ASP A 287 5.62 28.33 -5.66
N LEU A 288 6.06 29.59 -5.75
CA LEU A 288 7.46 29.95 -5.54
C LEU A 288 7.81 29.91 -4.06
N VAL A 289 8.88 29.17 -3.73
CA VAL A 289 9.56 29.15 -2.43
C VAL A 289 11.02 29.54 -2.54
N ILE A 290 11.60 30.01 -1.44
CA ILE A 290 13.01 30.36 -1.33
C ILE A 290 13.69 29.35 -0.40
N SER A 291 14.83 28.82 -0.84
CA SER A 291 15.68 27.93 -0.01
C SER A 291 16.09 28.59 1.33
N PRO A 292 16.25 27.82 2.41
CA PRO A 292 16.56 28.38 3.74
C PRO A 292 17.84 29.21 3.80
N ASP A 293 18.84 28.89 2.98
CA ASP A 293 20.09 29.64 2.87
C ASP A 293 19.97 30.92 2.00
N GLY A 294 18.81 31.12 1.36
CA GLY A 294 18.52 32.24 0.47
C GLY A 294 19.26 32.20 -0.86
N SER A 295 19.86 31.07 -1.23
CA SER A 295 20.72 30.95 -2.42
C SER A 295 19.95 30.71 -3.72
N LYS A 296 18.78 30.06 -3.64
CA LYS A 296 17.96 29.68 -4.79
C LYS A 296 16.45 29.80 -4.53
N VAL A 297 15.68 29.90 -5.61
CA VAL A 297 14.24 29.69 -5.62
C VAL A 297 13.90 28.32 -6.20
N VAL A 298 12.79 27.76 -5.74
CA VAL A 298 12.10 26.65 -6.37
C VAL A 298 10.68 27.12 -6.70
N PHE A 299 10.17 26.79 -7.87
CA PHE A 299 8.83 27.19 -8.32
C PHE A 299 8.25 26.17 -9.30
N VAL A 300 6.93 26.21 -9.48
CA VAL A 300 6.18 25.33 -10.37
C VAL A 300 5.91 26.03 -11.70
N SER A 301 6.00 25.31 -12.82
CA SER A 301 5.71 25.84 -14.14
C SER A 301 5.27 24.75 -15.13
N ASP A 302 4.40 25.08 -16.08
CA ASP A 302 4.05 24.24 -17.25
C ASP A 302 4.79 24.74 -18.52
N MET A 303 5.95 25.40 -18.34
CA MET A 303 6.69 25.99 -19.45
C MET A 303 7.26 24.92 -20.40
N PRO A 304 7.42 25.24 -21.70
CA PRO A 304 7.86 24.25 -22.69
C PRO A 304 9.19 23.59 -22.32
N GLY A 305 9.25 22.27 -22.47
CA GLY A 305 10.42 21.44 -22.14
C GLY A 305 10.38 20.83 -20.73
N GLY A 306 9.25 20.92 -20.03
CA GLY A 306 8.94 20.12 -18.84
C GLY A 306 8.50 18.67 -19.16
N PHE A 307 8.28 17.87 -18.13
CA PHE A 307 7.91 16.45 -18.23
C PHE A 307 6.40 16.23 -18.16
N GLY A 308 5.68 17.08 -17.42
CA GLY A 308 4.28 16.83 -17.09
C GLY A 308 3.30 17.99 -17.28
N LYS A 309 2.19 17.91 -16.55
CA LYS A 309 1.17 18.97 -16.50
C LYS A 309 1.69 20.20 -15.76
N SER A 310 2.55 19.98 -14.76
CA SER A 310 3.29 21.03 -14.06
C SER A 310 4.53 20.43 -13.42
N ASP A 311 5.65 21.12 -13.56
CA ASP A 311 6.95 20.65 -13.10
C ASP A 311 7.59 21.65 -12.13
N LEU A 312 8.46 21.13 -11.26
CA LEU A 312 9.35 21.87 -10.38
C LEU A 312 10.61 22.31 -11.11
N TYR A 313 10.93 23.60 -10.95
CA TYR A 313 12.11 24.26 -11.47
C TYR A 313 12.88 24.97 -10.37
N GLU A 314 14.20 24.95 -10.45
CA GLU A 314 15.07 25.72 -9.56
C GLU A 314 15.88 26.79 -10.30
N ALA A 315 16.17 27.90 -9.63
CA ALA A 315 17.03 28.95 -10.17
C ALA A 315 17.83 29.66 -9.06
N PRO A 316 19.12 29.98 -9.29
CA PRO A 316 19.92 30.71 -8.31
C PRO A 316 19.41 32.14 -8.16
N ILE A 317 19.38 32.65 -6.93
CA ILE A 317 19.06 34.04 -6.61
C ILE A 317 20.32 34.87 -6.83
N LEU A 318 20.26 35.75 -7.83
CA LEU A 318 21.37 36.68 -8.14
C LEU A 318 21.29 37.95 -7.29
N GLN A 319 20.09 38.33 -6.89
CA GLN A 319 19.83 39.52 -6.07
C GLN A 319 18.50 39.34 -5.32
N SER A 320 18.48 39.71 -4.05
CA SER A 320 17.25 39.86 -3.25
C SER A 320 17.31 41.20 -2.52
N ASP A 321 16.42 42.13 -2.89
CA ASP A 321 16.37 43.46 -2.28
C ASP A 321 14.94 44.01 -2.14
N LYS A 322 14.81 45.30 -1.84
CA LYS A 322 13.51 45.98 -1.67
C LYS A 322 12.62 45.98 -2.92
N ASN A 323 13.13 45.58 -4.08
CA ASN A 323 12.44 45.43 -5.36
C ASN A 323 12.16 43.95 -5.70
N GLY A 324 12.25 43.05 -4.73
CA GLY A 324 11.99 41.62 -4.91
C GLY A 324 13.26 40.85 -5.27
N ILE A 325 13.04 39.65 -5.80
CA ILE A 325 14.11 38.72 -6.21
C ILE A 325 14.40 38.84 -7.71
N LYS A 326 15.67 38.70 -8.05
CA LYS A 326 16.15 38.49 -9.42
C LYS A 326 16.86 37.15 -9.47
N ILE A 327 16.42 36.29 -10.36
CA ILE A 327 16.96 34.93 -10.50
C ILE A 327 17.82 34.79 -11.76
N GLY A 328 18.70 33.81 -11.75
CA GLY A 328 19.48 33.38 -12.91
C GLY A 328 18.64 32.52 -13.86
N GLU A 329 19.32 31.63 -14.59
CA GLU A 329 18.68 30.66 -15.47
C GLU A 329 17.89 29.62 -14.64
N ALA A 330 16.65 29.36 -15.04
CA ALA A 330 15.82 28.33 -14.43
C ALA A 330 16.11 26.97 -15.06
N LYS A 331 16.21 25.94 -14.22
CA LYS A 331 16.50 24.56 -14.61
C LYS A 331 15.39 23.65 -14.11
N ASN A 332 14.91 22.75 -14.97
CA ASN A 332 13.98 21.71 -14.55
C ASN A 332 14.69 20.79 -13.55
N MET A 333 14.00 20.36 -12.50
CA MET A 333 14.59 19.54 -11.43
C MET A 333 14.81 18.07 -11.81
N GLY A 334 14.47 17.67 -13.04
CA GLY A 334 14.75 16.34 -13.59
C GLY A 334 13.60 15.36 -13.39
N SER A 335 13.65 14.23 -14.12
CA SER A 335 12.60 13.20 -14.13
C SER A 335 12.56 12.33 -12.87
N GLU A 336 13.53 12.48 -11.96
CA GLU A 336 13.49 11.83 -10.65
C GLU A 336 12.49 12.53 -9.71
N ILE A 337 12.20 13.81 -9.94
CA ILE A 337 11.32 14.66 -9.13
C ILE A 337 10.06 15.05 -9.88
N ASN A 338 10.19 15.26 -11.20
CA ASN A 338 9.10 15.66 -12.06
C ASN A 338 8.57 14.45 -12.82
N THR A 339 7.26 14.31 -12.79
CA THR A 339 6.48 13.23 -13.39
C THR A 339 5.73 13.76 -14.61
N ALA A 340 4.96 12.92 -15.30
CA ALA A 340 4.11 13.40 -16.39
C ALA A 340 2.80 14.05 -15.90
N LEU A 341 2.52 14.05 -14.59
CA LEU A 341 1.32 14.65 -14.00
C LEU A 341 1.67 15.98 -13.30
N ARG A 342 1.10 16.26 -12.13
CA ARG A 342 1.26 17.54 -11.42
C ARG A 342 2.27 17.37 -10.30
N ASP A 343 3.38 18.10 -10.38
CA ASP A 343 4.36 18.22 -9.31
C ASP A 343 4.37 19.67 -8.80
N ASN A 344 3.82 19.85 -7.60
CA ASN A 344 3.36 21.14 -7.11
C ASN A 344 3.77 21.39 -5.65
N PHE A 345 3.44 22.60 -5.16
CA PHE A 345 3.54 22.98 -3.76
C PHE A 345 4.90 22.65 -3.10
N PRO A 346 6.03 23.07 -3.69
CA PRO A 346 7.33 22.89 -3.07
C PRO A 346 7.39 23.61 -1.73
N SER A 347 8.09 23.04 -0.76
CA SER A 347 8.35 23.66 0.54
C SER A 347 9.68 23.18 1.12
N PHE A 348 10.18 23.92 2.11
CA PHE A 348 11.35 23.53 2.89
C PHE A 348 10.97 23.47 4.36
N SER A 349 11.44 22.44 5.07
CA SER A 349 11.34 22.39 6.52
C SER A 349 12.31 23.37 7.20
N ASP A 350 12.17 23.53 8.52
CA ASP A 350 13.06 24.37 9.31
C ASP A 350 14.51 23.87 9.35
N SER A 351 14.75 22.55 9.19
CA SER A 351 16.09 21.98 8.99
C SER A 351 16.61 22.11 7.55
N GLY A 352 15.73 22.37 6.59
CA GLY A 352 16.03 22.55 5.17
C GLY A 352 15.80 21.32 4.29
N GLN A 353 15.08 20.31 4.79
CA GLN A 353 14.56 19.20 4.01
C GLN A 353 13.56 19.72 2.97
N PHE A 354 13.66 19.25 1.72
CA PHE A 354 12.76 19.64 0.63
C PHE A 354 11.57 18.70 0.55
N TYR A 355 10.38 19.27 0.43
CA TYR A 355 9.10 18.58 0.27
C TYR A 355 8.35 19.15 -0.94
N PHE A 356 7.50 18.33 -1.55
CA PHE A 356 6.59 18.72 -2.62
C PHE A 356 5.40 17.77 -2.66
N SER A 357 4.36 18.13 -3.43
CA SER A 357 3.21 17.26 -3.64
C SER A 357 3.12 16.79 -5.08
N SER A 358 2.81 15.51 -5.29
CA SER A 358 2.69 14.91 -6.62
C SER A 358 1.48 14.01 -6.73
N ASP A 359 0.80 14.01 -7.88
CA ASP A 359 -0.20 13.00 -8.25
C ASP A 359 0.33 12.05 -9.34
N GLY A 360 1.63 12.12 -9.65
CA GLY A 360 2.31 11.29 -10.63
C GLY A 360 3.32 10.30 -10.06
N HIS A 361 3.75 10.49 -8.81
CA HIS A 361 4.52 9.48 -8.07
C HIS A 361 3.60 8.43 -7.44
N LEU A 362 4.12 7.24 -7.16
CA LEU A 362 3.35 6.19 -6.49
C LEU A 362 2.93 6.63 -5.07
N GLY A 363 1.63 6.88 -4.90
CA GLY A 363 1.05 7.43 -3.68
C GLY A 363 -0.21 6.71 -3.20
N PHE A 364 -0.84 7.30 -2.19
CA PHE A 364 -2.05 6.78 -1.54
C PHE A 364 -3.34 7.26 -2.22
N GLY A 365 -3.30 8.29 -3.06
CA GLY A 365 -4.51 8.77 -3.72
C GLY A 365 -4.31 9.93 -4.68
N GLY A 366 -4.63 11.12 -4.21
CA GLY A 366 -4.62 12.36 -4.98
C GLY A 366 -3.22 12.95 -5.15
N LEU A 367 -3.11 14.26 -4.96
CA LEU A 367 -1.81 14.83 -4.62
C LEU A 367 -1.33 14.21 -3.30
N ASP A 368 -0.14 13.64 -3.27
CA ASP A 368 0.47 13.10 -2.07
C ASP A 368 1.76 13.86 -1.75
N LEU A 369 2.12 13.99 -0.48
CA LEU A 369 3.36 14.63 -0.03
C LEU A 369 4.56 13.69 -0.20
N PHE A 370 5.62 14.19 -0.82
CA PHE A 370 6.90 13.52 -1.00
C PHE A 370 8.06 14.39 -0.51
N PHE A 371 9.19 13.76 -0.20
CA PHE A 371 10.43 14.43 0.17
C PHE A 371 11.66 13.74 -0.42
N ILE A 372 12.75 14.48 -0.58
CA ILE A 372 14.00 13.94 -1.12
C ILE A 372 14.90 13.51 0.03
N ASP A 373 15.16 12.22 0.21
CA ASP A 373 16.07 11.77 1.26
C ASP A 373 17.48 12.34 1.07
N GLY A 374 18.01 13.03 2.07
CA GLY A 374 19.29 13.73 1.98
C GLY A 374 20.51 12.81 1.80
N ASN A 375 20.36 11.51 2.07
CA ASN A 375 21.43 10.52 1.97
C ASN A 375 21.47 9.86 0.59
N THR A 376 20.31 9.39 0.13
CA THR A 376 20.14 8.60 -1.10
C THR A 376 19.74 9.46 -2.30
N ASN A 377 19.26 10.68 -2.08
CA ASN A 377 18.60 11.55 -3.06
C ASN A 377 17.34 10.92 -3.69
N LEU A 378 16.78 9.86 -3.09
CA LEU A 378 15.54 9.26 -3.56
C LEU A 378 14.34 10.12 -3.15
N VAL A 379 13.33 10.17 -4.01
CA VAL A 379 12.01 10.69 -3.65
C VAL A 379 11.29 9.62 -2.83
N LEU A 380 10.93 9.98 -1.61
CA LEU A 380 10.22 9.11 -0.67
C LEU A 380 8.83 9.68 -0.37
N ASN A 381 7.86 8.79 -0.29
CA ASN A 381 6.49 9.12 0.11
C ASN A 381 6.44 9.45 1.61
N ALA A 382 5.68 10.46 2.02
CA ALA A 382 5.54 10.84 3.43
C ALA A 382 4.73 9.84 4.27
N GLY A 383 4.06 8.87 3.64
CA GLY A 383 3.33 7.79 4.31
C GLY A 383 2.01 8.23 4.92
N ARG A 384 1.21 7.25 5.36
CA ARG A 384 0.03 7.50 6.22
C ARG A 384 0.49 7.85 7.64
N PRO A 385 -0.25 8.68 8.40
CA PRO A 385 -1.49 9.35 8.01
C PRO A 385 -1.20 10.73 7.40
N ILE A 386 0.05 11.09 7.08
CA ILE A 386 0.38 12.38 6.44
C ILE A 386 -0.27 12.45 5.06
N ASN A 387 -0.19 11.37 4.31
CA ASN A 387 -0.91 11.13 3.06
C ASN A 387 -2.17 10.29 3.30
N SER A 388 -3.13 10.38 2.38
CA SER A 388 -4.45 9.76 2.42
C SER A 388 -4.91 9.43 1.00
N SER A 389 -6.12 8.90 0.84
CA SER A 389 -6.74 8.67 -0.48
C SER A 389 -7.17 9.94 -1.21
N TYR A 390 -6.99 11.10 -0.56
CA TYR A 390 -7.43 12.42 -0.98
C TYR A 390 -6.23 13.26 -1.49
N ASP A 391 -6.47 14.53 -1.84
CA ASP A 391 -5.38 15.46 -2.15
C ASP A 391 -4.79 15.99 -0.83
N ASP A 392 -3.48 15.88 -0.67
CA ASP A 392 -2.66 16.24 0.48
C ASP A 392 -1.46 17.08 0.05
N PHE A 393 -1.52 18.37 0.37
CA PHE A 393 -0.62 19.33 -0.27
C PHE A 393 -0.32 20.59 0.53
N ALA A 394 0.59 21.41 0.00
CA ALA A 394 1.02 22.67 0.60
C ALA A 394 1.46 22.52 2.08
N ALA A 395 2.26 21.50 2.36
CA ALA A 395 2.74 21.24 3.70
C ALA A 395 3.73 22.32 4.18
N GLN A 396 3.74 22.57 5.48
CA GLN A 396 4.76 23.32 6.20
C GLN A 396 5.26 22.44 7.34
N ILE A 397 6.48 21.91 7.19
CA ILE A 397 7.05 20.93 8.13
C ILE A 397 8.00 21.64 9.11
N HIS A 398 7.67 21.60 10.39
CA HIS A 398 8.49 22.09 11.50
C HIS A 398 9.20 20.90 12.18
N ASP A 399 10.10 20.25 11.44
CA ASP A 399 10.79 19.02 11.84
C ASP A 399 11.60 19.13 13.13
N ARG A 400 12.15 20.31 13.44
CA ARG A 400 12.85 20.56 14.72
C ARG A 400 11.95 20.50 15.95
N ASP A 401 10.67 20.83 15.77
CA ASP A 401 9.67 20.88 16.83
C ASP A 401 8.65 19.73 16.70
N ALA A 402 8.88 18.82 15.74
CA ALA A 402 8.09 17.61 15.47
C ALA A 402 6.60 17.88 15.21
N TRP A 403 6.28 18.94 14.48
CA TRP A 403 4.92 19.23 14.03
C TRP A 403 4.91 19.91 12.65
N GLY A 404 3.73 20.19 12.10
CA GLY A 404 3.57 20.91 10.85
C GLY A 404 2.11 21.15 10.51
N THR A 405 1.87 21.62 9.29
CA THR A 405 0.52 21.77 8.74
C THR A 405 0.48 21.27 7.31
N LEU A 406 -0.67 20.80 6.84
CA LEU A 406 -0.94 20.53 5.43
C LEU A 406 -2.34 20.99 5.05
N SER A 407 -2.61 21.07 3.76
CA SER A 407 -3.96 21.25 3.20
C SER A 407 -4.46 19.91 2.69
N SER A 408 -5.72 19.57 2.94
CA SER A 408 -6.31 18.33 2.47
C SER A 408 -7.82 18.40 2.29
N ASN A 409 -8.37 17.58 1.39
CA ASN A 409 -9.81 17.36 1.25
C ASN A 409 -10.31 16.06 1.91
N ARG A 410 -9.55 15.47 2.85
CA ARG A 410 -9.86 14.20 3.58
C ARG A 410 -11.04 14.22 4.57
N LEU A 411 -11.47 15.38 5.10
CA LEU A 411 -12.61 15.50 6.03
C LEU A 411 -13.62 16.56 5.60
N SER A 412 -14.88 16.11 5.70
CA SER A 412 -16.08 16.85 6.09
C SER A 412 -17.09 17.21 5.01
N LYS A 413 -18.34 17.32 5.48
CA LYS A 413 -19.59 17.57 4.76
C LYS A 413 -19.54 18.86 3.94
N GLY A 414 -19.02 18.79 2.72
CA GLY A 414 -18.96 19.91 1.81
C GLY A 414 -17.93 19.71 0.70
N TYR A 415 -17.88 20.66 -0.21
CA TYR A 415 -16.74 20.87 -1.11
C TYR A 415 -15.83 21.85 -0.37
N ASP A 416 -14.54 21.55 -0.16
CA ASP A 416 -13.39 22.49 -0.15
C ASP A 416 -12.14 21.90 0.58
N ASP A 417 -10.95 22.38 0.17
CA ASP A 417 -9.63 22.08 0.78
C ASP A 417 -9.54 22.67 2.18
N ASN A 418 -9.12 21.88 3.18
CA ASN A 418 -9.08 22.29 4.60
C ASN A 418 -7.65 22.26 5.16
N LEU A 419 -7.38 23.08 6.18
CA LEU A 419 -6.09 23.01 6.89
C LEU A 419 -6.10 21.91 7.95
N TYR A 420 -4.99 21.19 8.03
CA TYR A 420 -4.71 20.16 9.03
C TYR A 420 -3.42 20.49 9.75
N PHE A 421 -3.36 20.18 11.04
CA PHE A 421 -2.12 20.11 11.77
C PHE A 421 -1.64 18.67 11.78
N LEU A 422 -0.34 18.48 11.55
CA LEU A 422 0.34 17.22 11.75
C LEU A 422 1.26 17.34 12.97
N ARG A 423 1.34 16.29 13.77
CA ARG A 423 2.20 16.27 14.95
C ARG A 423 2.77 14.88 15.16
N TRP A 424 4.06 14.82 15.47
CA TRP A 424 4.67 13.61 16.01
C TRP A 424 4.08 13.34 17.38
N VAL A 425 3.36 12.22 17.50
CA VAL A 425 2.77 11.71 18.74
C VAL A 425 3.49 10.44 19.22
N GLY A 426 4.46 9.96 18.43
CA GLY A 426 5.30 8.83 18.80
C GLY A 426 6.26 9.12 19.96
N PRO A 427 6.80 8.07 20.60
CA PRO A 427 7.84 8.21 21.62
C PRO A 427 9.10 8.85 21.03
N SER A 428 9.88 9.55 21.85
CA SER A 428 11.21 10.04 21.47
C SER A 428 12.13 8.88 21.08
N GLU A 429 13.19 9.13 20.31
CA GLU A 429 14.17 8.11 19.89
C GLU A 429 14.73 7.28 21.08
N GLN A 430 14.85 7.92 22.26
CA GLN A 430 15.27 7.31 23.52
C GLN A 430 14.18 6.45 24.20
N GLU A 431 12.91 6.75 23.94
CA GLU A 431 11.75 5.98 24.40
C GLU A 431 11.40 4.85 23.42
N ILE A 432 11.74 4.98 22.13
CA ILE A 432 11.70 3.88 21.13
C ILE A 432 12.68 2.78 21.54
N GLU A 433 13.90 3.15 21.97
CA GLU A 433 14.88 2.17 22.46
C GLU A 433 14.43 1.45 23.75
N LYS A 434 13.68 2.13 24.63
CA LYS A 434 13.12 1.52 25.85
C LYS A 434 11.82 0.73 25.62
N SER A 435 10.96 1.16 24.71
CA SER A 435 9.66 0.52 24.45
C SER A 435 9.76 -0.76 23.62
N LYS A 436 10.92 -1.00 22.99
CA LYS A 436 11.28 -2.32 22.45
C LYS A 436 11.34 -3.42 23.52
N GLU A 437 11.35 -3.06 24.81
CA GLU A 437 11.37 -4.02 25.94
C GLU A 437 9.99 -4.21 26.61
N SER A 438 8.93 -3.46 26.27
CA SER A 438 7.61 -3.56 26.96
C SER A 438 6.42 -3.09 26.10
N PRO A 439 5.86 -3.94 25.22
CA PRO A 439 4.72 -3.59 24.36
C PRO A 439 3.37 -3.53 25.11
N VAL A 440 2.37 -2.89 24.48
CA VAL A 440 0.95 -3.05 24.83
C VAL A 440 0.36 -4.14 23.94
N ILE A 441 0.09 -5.30 24.51
CA ILE A 441 -0.49 -6.45 23.85
C ILE A 441 -2.01 -6.36 23.97
N VAL A 442 -2.71 -6.27 22.84
CA VAL A 442 -4.17 -6.34 22.78
C VAL A 442 -4.55 -7.71 22.28
N GLU A 443 -5.29 -8.46 23.09
CA GLU A 443 -5.88 -9.74 22.73
C GLU A 443 -7.38 -9.59 22.51
N VAL A 444 -7.87 -10.11 21.39
CA VAL A 444 -9.29 -10.14 21.05
C VAL A 444 -9.78 -11.58 21.10
N ILE A 445 -10.78 -11.82 21.94
CA ILE A 445 -11.38 -13.14 22.14
C ILE A 445 -12.89 -13.07 21.94
N ASP A 446 -13.49 -14.18 21.50
CA ASP A 446 -14.93 -14.33 21.50
C ASP A 446 -15.46 -14.45 22.94
N GLU A 447 -16.48 -13.65 23.28
CA GLU A 447 -17.04 -13.54 24.64
C GLU A 447 -17.66 -14.87 25.13
N GLU A 448 -18.23 -15.69 24.24
CA GLU A 448 -18.98 -16.89 24.62
C GLU A 448 -18.10 -18.15 24.72
N THR A 449 -17.15 -18.29 23.82
CA THR A 449 -16.26 -19.44 23.66
C THR A 449 -14.90 -19.22 24.34
N GLY A 450 -14.48 -17.97 24.48
CA GLY A 450 -13.14 -17.60 24.99
C GLY A 450 -12.01 -17.88 24.01
N LEU A 451 -12.30 -18.24 22.76
CA LEU A 451 -11.30 -18.51 21.72
C LEU A 451 -10.74 -17.20 21.14
N PRO A 452 -9.46 -17.17 20.73
CA PRO A 452 -8.85 -16.02 20.07
C PRO A 452 -9.45 -15.77 18.69
N ILE A 453 -9.58 -14.49 18.31
CA ILE A 453 -10.09 -14.07 17.00
C ILE A 453 -8.92 -13.55 16.16
N LYS A 454 -8.51 -14.31 15.13
CA LYS A 454 -7.50 -13.91 14.13
C LYS A 454 -8.06 -12.84 13.19
N GLY A 455 -7.22 -11.88 12.78
CA GLY A 455 -7.57 -10.85 11.81
C GLY A 455 -8.60 -9.84 12.32
N ALA A 456 -8.80 -9.74 13.63
CA ALA A 456 -9.61 -8.70 14.25
C ALA A 456 -8.88 -7.35 14.14
N ASP A 457 -9.58 -6.31 13.71
CA ASP A 457 -9.07 -4.95 13.79
C ASP A 457 -8.96 -4.55 15.26
N VAL A 458 -7.82 -4.01 15.66
CA VAL A 458 -7.62 -3.42 16.97
C VAL A 458 -7.25 -1.96 16.79
N ALA A 459 -7.84 -1.09 17.59
CA ALA A 459 -7.60 0.34 17.55
C ALA A 459 -7.38 0.90 18.96
N ILE A 460 -6.59 1.96 19.04
CA ILE A 460 -6.42 2.75 20.26
C ILE A 460 -6.84 4.18 19.95
N ASP A 461 -7.90 4.63 20.64
CA ASP A 461 -8.61 5.88 20.44
C ASP A 461 -8.39 6.81 21.64
N ASP A 462 -8.31 8.13 21.44
CA ASP A 462 -8.34 9.12 22.53
C ASP A 462 -9.75 9.72 22.65
N LEU A 463 -10.46 9.45 23.76
CA LEU A 463 -11.84 9.90 23.98
C LEU A 463 -12.02 11.43 24.03
N ASN A 464 -10.95 12.23 24.07
CA ASN A 464 -11.02 13.69 23.97
C ASN A 464 -11.03 14.22 22.52
N ASP A 465 -10.62 13.43 21.53
CA ASP A 465 -10.48 13.84 20.13
C ASP A 465 -11.12 12.79 19.21
N SER A 466 -12.04 13.19 18.34
CA SER A 466 -12.85 12.27 17.51
C SER A 466 -12.09 11.57 16.36
N GLU A 467 -10.80 11.29 16.49
CA GLU A 467 -10.02 10.55 15.48
C GLU A 467 -9.09 9.49 16.08
N ILE A 468 -9.07 8.34 15.42
CA ILE A 468 -8.40 7.08 15.77
C ILE A 468 -6.88 7.27 15.71
N ALA A 469 -6.15 6.85 16.75
CA ALA A 469 -4.71 7.11 16.85
C ALA A 469 -3.81 5.96 16.37
N THR A 470 -4.27 4.69 16.33
CA THR A 470 -3.47 3.56 15.82
C THR A 470 -4.38 2.37 15.47
N LYS A 471 -4.08 1.60 14.40
CA LYS A 471 -4.80 0.35 14.04
C LYS A 471 -3.85 -0.82 13.76
N GLY A 472 -4.32 -2.05 13.97
CA GLY A 472 -3.61 -3.30 13.65
C GLY A 472 -4.57 -4.47 13.44
N LEU A 473 -4.08 -5.59 12.93
CA LEU A 473 -4.83 -6.84 12.80
C LEU A 473 -4.23 -7.91 13.72
N THR A 474 -5.08 -8.64 14.44
CA THR A 474 -4.61 -9.70 15.33
C THR A 474 -4.03 -10.91 14.59
N ASP A 475 -3.04 -11.56 15.21
CA ASP A 475 -2.42 -12.80 14.75
C ASP A 475 -3.29 -14.05 15.04
N ASP A 476 -2.76 -15.25 14.78
CA ASP A 476 -3.44 -16.53 15.04
C ASP A 476 -3.80 -16.76 16.51
N LYS A 477 -3.15 -16.03 17.42
CA LYS A 477 -3.42 -16.07 18.87
C LYS A 477 -4.41 -14.97 19.27
N GLY A 478 -5.00 -14.27 18.31
CA GLY A 478 -5.90 -13.16 18.54
C GLY A 478 -5.20 -11.96 19.16
N ALA A 479 -3.87 -11.87 19.05
CA ALA A 479 -3.07 -10.83 19.69
C ALA A 479 -2.51 -9.84 18.68
N TYR A 480 -2.39 -8.58 19.08
CA TYR A 480 -1.64 -7.56 18.35
C TYR A 480 -0.82 -6.75 19.35
N SER A 481 0.45 -6.51 19.03
CA SER A 481 1.36 -5.77 19.89
C SER A 481 1.57 -4.36 19.38
N PHE A 482 1.10 -3.39 20.16
CA PHE A 482 1.41 -1.99 19.94
C PHE A 482 2.73 -1.63 20.62
N PHE A 483 3.65 -1.06 19.84
CA PHE A 483 4.92 -0.57 20.33
C PHE A 483 4.87 0.96 20.49
N GLY A 484 5.56 1.48 21.51
CA GLY A 484 5.75 2.92 21.67
C GLY A 484 4.61 3.70 22.32
N ILE A 485 3.62 3.04 22.93
CA ILE A 485 2.51 3.72 23.62
C ILE A 485 2.94 4.09 25.05
N ALA A 486 2.86 5.39 25.38
CA ALA A 486 3.21 5.90 26.70
C ALA A 486 2.27 5.37 27.82
N PRO A 487 2.75 5.22 29.07
CA PRO A 487 1.93 4.87 30.23
C PRO A 487 0.68 5.77 30.35
N GLN A 488 -0.48 5.18 30.71
CA GLN A 488 -1.75 5.89 31.00
C GLN A 488 -1.62 7.12 31.91
N ASP A 489 -0.56 7.25 32.70
CA ASP A 489 -0.27 8.43 33.51
C ASP A 489 -0.09 9.71 32.66
N ALA A 490 0.13 9.57 31.35
CA ALA A 490 0.20 10.67 30.38
C ALA A 490 -1.16 11.03 29.74
N ASN A 491 -2.14 10.11 29.68
CA ASN A 491 -3.48 10.40 29.15
C ASN A 491 -4.54 9.40 29.67
N PRO A 492 -5.43 9.81 30.61
CA PRO A 492 -6.45 8.93 31.19
C PRO A 492 -7.62 8.60 30.25
N ASN A 493 -7.60 9.06 28.99
CA ASN A 493 -8.73 8.99 28.06
C ASN A 493 -8.50 8.05 26.86
N LEU A 494 -7.44 7.23 26.88
CA LEU A 494 -7.22 6.24 25.83
C LEU A 494 -8.20 5.06 25.97
N GLN A 495 -8.99 4.79 24.93
CA GLN A 495 -9.88 3.63 24.79
C GLN A 495 -9.30 2.68 23.75
N VAL A 496 -9.19 1.40 24.10
CA VAL A 496 -8.84 0.35 23.13
C VAL A 496 -10.13 -0.29 22.64
N SER A 497 -10.26 -0.40 21.32
CA SER A 497 -11.44 -0.91 20.65
C SER A 497 -11.09 -1.95 19.58
N SER A 498 -12.07 -2.75 19.20
CA SER A 498 -11.97 -3.73 18.11
C SER A 498 -13.35 -3.97 17.51
N HIS A 499 -13.43 -4.17 16.20
CA HIS A 499 -14.68 -4.46 15.50
C HIS A 499 -14.56 -5.71 14.60
N PRO A 500 -14.31 -6.90 15.18
CA PRO A 500 -13.98 -8.08 14.39
C PRO A 500 -15.13 -8.49 13.47
N CYS A 501 -14.81 -9.02 12.29
CA CYS A 501 -15.82 -9.43 11.34
C CYS A 501 -16.79 -10.49 11.90
N GLY A 502 -18.09 -10.20 11.86
CA GLY A 502 -19.11 -11.08 12.43
C GLY A 502 -19.33 -10.87 13.93
N TYR A 503 -18.66 -9.90 14.53
CA TYR A 503 -18.75 -9.54 15.94
C TYR A 503 -19.19 -8.09 16.14
N ARG A 504 -19.73 -7.81 17.31
CA ARG A 504 -20.06 -6.47 17.78
C ARG A 504 -18.79 -5.74 18.24
N TYR A 505 -18.87 -4.41 18.20
CA TYR A 505 -17.83 -3.53 18.73
C TYR A 505 -17.46 -3.91 20.17
N ALA A 506 -16.18 -4.19 20.38
CA ALA A 506 -15.59 -4.55 21.66
C ALA A 506 -14.74 -3.38 22.17
N THR A 507 -14.80 -3.12 23.47
CA THR A 507 -13.98 -2.11 24.14
C THR A 507 -13.30 -2.71 25.35
N ALA A 508 -12.17 -2.14 25.78
CA ALA A 508 -11.39 -2.67 26.90
C ALA A 508 -12.21 -2.81 28.20
N ASP A 509 -12.27 -4.04 28.72
CA ASP A 509 -12.86 -4.37 30.03
C ASP A 509 -11.85 -4.22 31.18
N SER A 510 -10.57 -4.53 30.93
CA SER A 510 -9.52 -4.55 31.95
C SER A 510 -8.12 -4.46 31.36
N VAL A 511 -7.21 -3.79 32.09
CA VAL A 511 -5.77 -3.71 31.79
C VAL A 511 -5.00 -4.53 32.83
N VAL A 512 -4.07 -5.37 32.38
CA VAL A 512 -3.19 -6.18 33.24
C VAL A 512 -1.74 -5.81 32.94
N ASP A 513 -1.00 -5.38 33.95
CA ASP A 513 0.46 -5.20 33.86
C ASP A 513 1.15 -6.56 34.09
N LEU A 514 2.05 -6.96 33.21
CA LEU A 514 2.80 -8.21 33.27
C LEU A 514 4.17 -8.02 33.95
N GLU A 515 4.76 -9.11 34.47
CA GLU A 515 6.01 -9.07 35.24
C GLU A 515 7.24 -8.62 34.41
N ASP A 516 7.16 -8.75 33.08
CA ASP A 516 8.16 -8.29 32.12
C ASP A 516 8.02 -6.80 31.76
N GLY A 517 7.05 -6.10 32.35
CA GLY A 517 6.76 -4.69 32.09
C GLY A 517 5.81 -4.42 30.93
N SER A 518 5.44 -5.45 30.15
CA SER A 518 4.42 -5.35 29.10
C SER A 518 3.01 -5.20 29.69
N ARG A 519 2.09 -4.64 28.92
CA ARG A 519 0.67 -4.50 29.33
C ARG A 519 -0.21 -5.31 28.44
N LYS A 520 -1.13 -6.07 29.04
CA LYS A 520 -2.10 -6.90 28.33
C LYS A 520 -3.50 -6.32 28.49
N ILE A 521 -4.17 -6.08 27.38
CA ILE A 521 -5.56 -5.63 27.29
C ILE A 521 -6.33 -6.73 26.59
N VAL A 522 -7.42 -7.19 27.20
CA VAL A 522 -8.28 -8.22 26.62
C VAL A 522 -9.60 -7.58 26.21
N LEU A 523 -9.93 -7.67 24.92
CA LEU A 523 -11.19 -7.27 24.33
C LEU A 523 -12.07 -8.50 24.15
N LYS A 524 -13.28 -8.45 24.68
CA LYS A 524 -14.27 -9.52 24.51
C LYS A 524 -15.29 -9.10 23.47
N ALA A 525 -15.18 -9.68 22.29
CA ALA A 525 -16.09 -9.42 21.18
C ALA A 525 -17.27 -10.37 21.23
N LYS A 526 -18.48 -9.86 21.03
CA LYS A 526 -19.70 -10.66 21.03
C LYS A 526 -20.12 -10.96 19.60
N ALA A 527 -20.14 -12.23 19.20
CA ALA A 527 -20.61 -12.62 17.87
C ALA A 527 -22.07 -12.18 17.63
N TYR A 528 -22.38 -11.77 16.40
CA TYR A 528 -23.76 -11.71 15.93
C TYR A 528 -24.34 -13.13 15.81
N LYS A 529 -25.67 -13.25 15.82
CA LYS A 529 -26.33 -14.54 15.59
C LYS A 529 -27.36 -14.40 14.48
N ALA A 530 -27.44 -15.42 13.61
CA ALA A 530 -28.55 -15.51 12.66
C ALA A 530 -29.89 -15.49 13.42
N GLY A 531 -30.81 -14.65 12.98
CA GLY A 531 -32.08 -14.37 13.67
C GLY A 531 -32.06 -13.16 14.62
N ASP A 532 -30.90 -12.56 14.91
CA ASP A 532 -30.83 -11.29 15.66
C ASP A 532 -31.52 -10.16 14.88
N ASP A 533 -32.20 -9.27 15.60
CA ASP A 533 -32.83 -8.07 15.03
C ASP A 533 -31.93 -6.85 15.26
N LEU A 534 -31.27 -6.38 14.20
CA LEU A 534 -30.37 -5.23 14.24
C LEU A 534 -31.07 -3.96 14.73
N GLY A 535 -32.39 -3.83 14.50
CA GLY A 535 -33.14 -2.68 14.99
C GLY A 535 -33.20 -2.61 16.50
N LYS A 536 -33.27 -3.77 17.17
CA LYS A 536 -33.22 -3.87 18.64
C LYS A 536 -31.80 -3.69 19.18
N LEU A 537 -30.80 -4.15 18.44
CA LEU A 537 -29.40 -4.09 18.87
C LEU A 537 -28.82 -2.68 18.78
N PHE A 538 -29.23 -1.88 17.79
CA PHE A 538 -28.68 -0.55 17.50
C PHE A 538 -29.67 0.60 17.69
N ASP A 539 -30.81 0.36 18.35
CA ASP A 539 -31.89 1.33 18.57
C ASP A 539 -32.32 2.03 17.26
N ILE A 540 -32.45 1.25 16.19
CA ILE A 540 -32.98 1.73 14.91
C ILE A 540 -34.49 1.79 15.04
N LYS A 541 -35.05 3.00 14.94
CA LYS A 541 -36.48 3.18 15.09
C LYS A 541 -37.25 2.46 13.97
N PRO A 542 -38.46 1.95 14.25
CA PRO A 542 -39.30 1.34 13.23
C PRO A 542 -39.55 2.28 12.05
N ILE A 543 -39.41 1.76 10.83
CA ILE A 543 -39.66 2.53 9.60
C ILE A 543 -41.14 2.90 9.52
N HIS A 544 -41.41 4.20 9.55
CA HIS A 544 -42.75 4.73 9.54
C HIS A 544 -43.23 5.02 8.12
N TYR A 545 -44.38 4.45 7.79
CA TYR A 545 -45.08 4.68 6.54
C TYR A 545 -46.43 5.36 6.80
N ALA A 546 -46.79 6.31 5.94
CA ALA A 546 -48.15 6.85 5.95
C ALA A 546 -49.18 5.75 5.59
N SER A 547 -50.42 5.88 6.07
CA SER A 547 -51.49 4.90 5.82
C SER A 547 -51.67 4.65 4.31
N ALA A 548 -51.71 3.38 3.91
CA ALA A 548 -51.80 2.92 2.51
C ALA A 548 -50.68 3.42 1.57
N LYS A 549 -49.53 3.85 2.10
CA LYS A 549 -48.35 4.22 1.32
C LYS A 549 -47.13 3.36 1.69
N PHE A 550 -46.18 3.32 0.76
CA PHE A 550 -44.86 2.68 0.91
C PHE A 550 -43.69 3.66 0.74
N ASP A 551 -43.98 4.94 0.50
CA ASP A 551 -42.95 5.99 0.45
C ASP A 551 -42.24 6.13 1.80
N ILE A 552 -40.91 6.07 1.81
CA ILE A 552 -40.08 6.24 3.01
C ILE A 552 -40.02 7.72 3.36
N THR A 553 -40.39 8.05 4.60
CA THR A 553 -40.32 9.43 5.12
C THR A 553 -38.87 9.87 5.33
N ASP A 554 -38.60 11.19 5.29
CA ASP A 554 -37.25 11.72 5.52
C ASP A 554 -36.70 11.43 6.92
N GLU A 555 -37.59 11.15 7.89
CA GLU A 555 -37.19 10.66 9.21
C GLU A 555 -36.72 9.21 9.15
N SER A 556 -37.49 8.32 8.52
CA SER A 556 -37.12 6.91 8.39
C SER A 556 -35.93 6.66 7.46
N LYS A 557 -35.63 7.60 6.53
CA LYS A 557 -34.38 7.59 5.77
C LYS A 557 -33.16 7.72 6.68
N ARG A 558 -33.21 8.55 7.72
CA ARG A 558 -32.10 8.70 8.69
C ARG A 558 -31.87 7.43 9.50
N ASP A 559 -32.94 6.69 9.80
CA ASP A 559 -32.82 5.42 10.51
C ASP A 559 -32.34 4.29 9.57
N LEU A 560 -32.73 4.29 8.28
CA LEU A 560 -32.14 3.39 7.27
C LEU A 560 -30.67 3.73 6.97
N ASP A 561 -30.27 4.99 7.02
CA ASP A 561 -28.86 5.39 6.87
C ASP A 561 -27.98 4.78 7.98
N LYS A 562 -28.51 4.60 9.20
CA LYS A 562 -27.78 3.87 10.26
C LYS A 562 -27.57 2.41 9.90
N LEU A 563 -28.58 1.77 9.30
CA LEU A 563 -28.47 0.39 8.82
C LEU A 563 -27.44 0.29 7.69
N VAL A 564 -27.41 1.26 6.76
CA VAL A 564 -26.40 1.31 5.69
C VAL A 564 -24.99 1.33 6.27
N VAL A 565 -24.72 2.20 7.25
CA VAL A 565 -23.41 2.26 7.93
C VAL A 565 -23.08 0.93 8.60
N ILE A 566 -24.01 0.35 9.36
CA ILE A 566 -23.80 -0.97 10.00
C ILE A 566 -23.45 -2.04 8.95
N MET A 567 -24.15 -2.06 7.80
CA MET A 567 -23.90 -3.02 6.72
C MET A 567 -22.59 -2.76 5.94
N GLN A 568 -22.07 -1.54 5.97
CA GLN A 568 -20.79 -1.17 5.37
C GLN A 568 -19.63 -1.52 6.29
N ASP A 569 -19.77 -1.25 7.58
CA ASP A 569 -18.78 -1.58 8.62
C ASP A 569 -18.71 -3.09 8.91
N ASN A 570 -19.68 -3.87 8.42
CA ASN A 570 -19.75 -5.31 8.62
C ASN A 570 -19.96 -6.05 7.27
N PRO A 571 -18.91 -6.19 6.45
CA PRO A 571 -19.04 -6.76 5.11
C PRO A 571 -19.49 -8.22 5.09
N GLY A 572 -19.28 -8.96 6.19
CA GLY A 572 -19.78 -10.32 6.40
C GLY A 572 -21.26 -10.46 6.76
N LEU A 573 -21.98 -9.38 7.08
CA LEU A 573 -23.40 -9.48 7.48
C LEU A 573 -24.34 -9.57 6.28
N SER A 574 -25.29 -10.52 6.34
CA SER A 574 -26.45 -10.61 5.45
C SER A 574 -27.74 -10.42 6.23
N VAL A 575 -28.67 -9.59 5.73
CA VAL A 575 -29.87 -9.12 6.47
C VAL A 575 -31.15 -9.25 5.65
N GLU A 576 -32.25 -9.64 6.30
CA GLU A 576 -33.61 -9.56 5.79
C GLU A 576 -34.32 -8.28 6.28
N LEU A 577 -34.89 -7.53 5.35
CA LEU A 577 -35.84 -6.47 5.62
C LEU A 577 -37.27 -7.03 5.62
N GLY A 578 -37.80 -7.33 6.80
CA GLY A 578 -39.13 -7.91 6.99
C GLY A 578 -40.17 -6.84 7.33
N SER A 579 -41.16 -6.60 6.47
CA SER A 579 -42.20 -5.59 6.76
C SER A 579 -43.55 -6.20 7.15
N HIS A 580 -44.23 -5.55 8.09
CA HIS A 580 -45.51 -5.97 8.66
C HIS A 580 -46.59 -4.88 8.56
N THR A 581 -47.86 -5.28 8.59
CA THR A 581 -49.02 -4.40 8.57
C THR A 581 -49.95 -4.64 9.77
N ASP A 582 -50.85 -3.69 10.01
CA ASP A 582 -51.96 -3.85 10.97
C ASP A 582 -53.17 -4.56 10.33
N SER A 583 -54.13 -4.99 11.15
CA SER A 583 -55.32 -5.76 10.74
C SER A 583 -56.47 -4.93 10.14
N LYS A 584 -56.20 -3.73 9.62
CA LYS A 584 -57.28 -2.81 9.18
C LYS A 584 -57.78 -3.07 7.77
N ALA A 585 -57.00 -3.77 6.95
CA ALA A 585 -57.34 -4.07 5.56
C ALA A 585 -57.48 -5.58 5.36
N THR A 586 -57.78 -6.01 4.13
CA THR A 586 -57.84 -7.44 3.84
C THR A 586 -56.45 -8.05 3.87
N ALA A 587 -56.33 -9.30 4.33
CA ALA A 587 -55.08 -10.05 4.34
C ALA A 587 -54.27 -9.95 3.02
N ALA A 588 -54.95 -10.07 1.88
CA ALA A 588 -54.31 -9.96 0.56
C ALA A 588 -53.73 -8.56 0.29
N PHE A 589 -54.46 -7.50 0.68
CA PHE A 589 -53.97 -6.13 0.53
C PHE A 589 -52.80 -5.85 1.47
N ASN A 590 -52.92 -6.30 2.71
CA ASN A 590 -51.89 -6.19 3.74
C ASN A 590 -50.60 -6.90 3.33
N GLN A 591 -50.71 -8.09 2.74
CA GLN A 591 -49.59 -8.81 2.16
C GLN A 591 -48.89 -7.98 1.07
N SER A 592 -49.60 -7.52 0.05
CA SER A 592 -49.01 -6.71 -1.03
C SER A 592 -48.42 -5.38 -0.54
N LEU A 593 -49.06 -4.73 0.43
CA LEU A 593 -48.56 -3.49 1.02
C LEU A 593 -47.27 -3.71 1.81
N SER A 594 -47.20 -4.79 2.60
CA SER A 594 -45.98 -5.14 3.34
C SER A 594 -44.81 -5.47 2.41
N GLU A 595 -45.05 -6.19 1.32
CA GLU A 595 -44.04 -6.53 0.31
C GLU A 595 -43.48 -5.25 -0.34
N SER A 596 -44.37 -4.33 -0.72
CA SER A 596 -43.97 -3.06 -1.32
C SER A 596 -43.13 -2.19 -0.36
N ARG A 597 -43.41 -2.27 0.95
CA ARG A 597 -42.66 -1.56 1.99
C ARG A 597 -41.28 -2.16 2.22
N ALA A 598 -41.20 -3.49 2.28
CA ALA A 598 -39.94 -4.22 2.41
C ALA A 598 -39.04 -3.93 1.20
N LYS A 599 -39.60 -3.99 -0.02
CA LYS A 599 -38.89 -3.64 -1.24
C LYS A 599 -38.44 -2.18 -1.28
N ALA A 600 -39.26 -1.24 -0.82
CA ALA A 600 -38.87 0.17 -0.78
C ALA A 600 -37.66 0.40 0.16
N ALA A 601 -37.63 -0.27 1.31
CA ALA A 601 -36.49 -0.22 2.23
C ALA A 601 -35.24 -0.88 1.62
N TYR A 602 -35.40 -2.01 0.94
CA TYR A 602 -34.35 -2.70 0.20
C TYR A 602 -33.74 -1.80 -0.89
N ASP A 603 -34.59 -1.26 -1.77
CA ASP A 603 -34.17 -0.37 -2.84
C ASP A 603 -33.43 0.84 -2.27
N TYR A 604 -33.85 1.36 -1.11
CA TYR A 604 -33.17 2.48 -0.47
C TYR A 604 -31.76 2.12 0.02
N VAL A 605 -31.61 0.99 0.72
CA VAL A 605 -30.34 0.53 1.28
C VAL A 605 -29.35 0.15 0.17
N VAL A 606 -29.80 -0.57 -0.86
CA VAL A 606 -28.97 -0.95 -2.02
C VAL A 606 -28.52 0.27 -2.81
N ASN A 607 -29.41 1.23 -3.08
CA ASN A 607 -29.04 2.48 -3.77
C ASN A 607 -28.07 3.38 -2.98
N ARG A 608 -27.83 3.09 -1.69
CA ARG A 608 -26.87 3.79 -0.83
C ARG A 608 -25.52 3.08 -0.73
N GLY A 609 -25.31 2.01 -1.51
CA GLY A 609 -24.01 1.34 -1.68
C GLY A 609 -23.85 0.06 -0.87
N VAL A 610 -24.95 -0.55 -0.39
CA VAL A 610 -24.90 -1.90 0.20
C VAL A 610 -25.16 -2.93 -0.89
N ASP A 611 -24.32 -3.96 -0.94
CA ASP A 611 -24.45 -5.04 -1.92
C ASP A 611 -25.82 -5.72 -1.84
N ALA A 612 -26.50 -5.80 -2.99
CA ALA A 612 -27.82 -6.40 -3.15
C ALA A 612 -27.87 -7.87 -2.70
N SER A 613 -26.78 -8.62 -2.89
CA SER A 613 -26.68 -10.02 -2.46
C SER A 613 -26.75 -10.19 -0.94
N ARG A 614 -26.37 -9.15 -0.18
CA ARG A 614 -26.36 -9.15 1.28
C ARG A 614 -27.68 -8.71 1.90
N ILE A 615 -28.63 -8.21 1.10
CA ILE A 615 -29.93 -7.77 1.60
C ILE A 615 -31.03 -8.57 0.91
N GLY A 616 -31.86 -9.26 1.68
CA GLY A 616 -33.13 -9.75 1.16
C GLY A 616 -34.30 -8.96 1.74
N TYR A 617 -35.47 -9.04 1.12
CA TYR A 617 -36.67 -8.38 1.62
C TYR A 617 -37.87 -9.32 1.57
N LYS A 618 -38.82 -9.13 2.50
CA LYS A 618 -40.03 -9.93 2.55
C LYS A 618 -41.18 -9.18 3.22
N GLY A 619 -42.36 -9.24 2.60
CA GLY A 619 -43.61 -8.82 3.21
C GLY A 619 -44.26 -9.94 4.01
N TYR A 620 -44.69 -9.65 5.23
CA TYR A 620 -45.37 -10.60 6.11
C TYR A 620 -46.86 -10.31 6.29
N GLY A 621 -47.35 -9.18 5.75
CA GLY A 621 -48.72 -8.73 5.94
C GLY A 621 -49.08 -8.64 7.43
N GLU A 622 -50.28 -9.11 7.76
CA GLU A 622 -50.82 -9.13 9.12
C GLU A 622 -50.60 -10.45 9.87
N THR A 623 -49.74 -11.34 9.35
CA THR A 623 -49.54 -12.69 9.91
C THR A 623 -48.87 -12.68 11.29
N ASN A 624 -48.12 -11.62 11.61
CA ASN A 624 -47.32 -11.49 12.84
C ASN A 624 -47.67 -10.18 13.60
N ILE A 625 -48.88 -10.12 14.13
CA ILE A 625 -49.38 -9.02 14.98
C ILE A 625 -48.83 -9.17 16.40
N LEU A 626 -48.23 -8.11 16.94
CA LEU A 626 -47.53 -8.11 18.24
C LEU A 626 -48.45 -7.81 19.44
N ASN A 627 -49.67 -7.39 19.20
CA ASN A 627 -50.61 -6.99 20.25
C ASN A 627 -52.03 -7.56 20.03
N ARG A 628 -52.99 -7.12 20.84
CA ARG A 628 -54.38 -7.62 20.80
C ARG A 628 -55.18 -7.23 19.54
N CYS A 629 -54.62 -6.42 18.64
CA CYS A 629 -55.35 -5.78 17.55
C CYS A 629 -55.45 -6.68 16.33
N LEU A 630 -56.15 -7.82 16.51
CA LEU A 630 -56.52 -8.77 15.47
C LEU A 630 -57.79 -8.32 14.73
N ASP A 631 -58.13 -9.02 13.65
CA ASP A 631 -59.36 -8.79 12.88
C ASP A 631 -60.61 -8.72 13.76
N GLY A 632 -61.37 -7.64 13.60
CA GLY A 632 -62.61 -7.39 14.35
C GLY A 632 -62.42 -6.88 15.78
N VAL A 633 -61.19 -6.71 16.28
CA VAL A 633 -60.91 -6.12 17.59
C VAL A 633 -60.81 -4.59 17.48
N THR A 634 -61.53 -3.85 18.33
CA THR A 634 -61.41 -2.39 18.39
C THR A 634 -60.14 -1.99 19.14
N CYS A 635 -59.27 -1.27 18.45
CA CYS A 635 -58.01 -0.71 18.95
C CYS A 635 -57.85 0.75 18.54
N SER A 636 -57.00 1.50 19.24
CA SER A 636 -56.60 2.85 18.84
C SER A 636 -55.63 2.84 17.65
N ASP A 637 -55.45 3.99 17.00
CA ASP A 637 -54.52 4.11 15.88
C ASP A 637 -53.06 3.93 16.31
N GLU A 638 -52.73 4.35 17.53
CA GLU A 638 -51.44 4.14 18.17
C GLU A 638 -51.19 2.66 18.45
N GLU A 639 -52.20 1.92 18.92
CA GLU A 639 -52.09 0.47 19.10
C GLU A 639 -51.88 -0.25 17.75
N HIS A 640 -52.59 0.16 16.70
CA HIS A 640 -52.35 -0.38 15.36
C HIS A 640 -50.98 0.03 14.78
N ALA A 641 -50.44 1.19 15.16
CA ALA A 641 -49.15 1.67 14.67
C ALA A 641 -47.98 0.76 15.02
N ILE A 642 -48.04 0.08 16.18
CA ILE A 642 -47.01 -0.86 16.64
C ILE A 642 -46.83 -2.02 15.64
N ASN A 643 -47.89 -2.42 14.93
CA ASN A 643 -47.84 -3.52 13.96
C ASN A 643 -47.37 -3.07 12.56
N ARG A 644 -47.30 -1.76 12.29
CA ARG A 644 -46.76 -1.20 11.05
C ARG A 644 -45.27 -0.95 11.20
N ARG A 645 -44.47 -1.99 11.02
CA ARG A 645 -43.03 -1.97 11.28
C ARG A 645 -42.24 -2.71 10.21
N THR A 646 -40.95 -2.40 10.15
CA THR A 646 -39.95 -3.16 9.40
C THR A 646 -38.88 -3.62 10.37
N GLU A 647 -38.57 -4.91 10.35
CA GLU A 647 -37.54 -5.57 11.15
C GLU A 647 -36.31 -5.85 10.28
N PHE A 648 -35.14 -5.92 10.92
CA PHE A 648 -33.85 -6.07 10.27
C PHE A 648 -33.16 -7.32 10.79
N ILE A 649 -33.49 -8.48 10.21
CA ILE A 649 -33.12 -9.78 10.77
C ILE A 649 -31.85 -10.29 10.10
N ILE A 650 -30.83 -10.64 10.87
CA ILE A 650 -29.61 -11.26 10.34
C ILE A 650 -29.96 -12.63 9.74
N ARG A 651 -29.70 -12.82 8.44
CA ARG A 651 -29.90 -14.09 7.72
C ARG A 651 -28.71 -15.01 7.89
N ALA A 652 -27.52 -14.46 7.68
CA ALA A 652 -26.26 -15.18 7.69
C ALA A 652 -25.12 -14.23 8.08
N ILE A 653 -24.05 -14.81 8.59
CA ILE A 653 -22.80 -14.14 8.93
C ILE A 653 -21.71 -14.89 8.18
N VAL A 654 -21.09 -14.22 7.22
CA VAL A 654 -20.04 -14.75 6.35
C VAL A 654 -18.69 -14.29 6.91
N PRO A 655 -17.66 -15.15 6.95
CA PRO A 655 -16.31 -14.73 7.34
C PRO A 655 -15.77 -13.64 6.41
N CYS A 656 -15.12 -12.62 6.96
CA CYS A 656 -14.38 -11.63 6.16
C CYS A 656 -12.98 -12.18 5.91
N ALA A 657 -12.63 -12.48 4.67
CA ALA A 657 -11.28 -12.90 4.33
C ALA A 657 -10.31 -11.70 4.33
N PRO A 658 -9.11 -11.82 4.91
CA PRO A 658 -8.00 -10.92 4.59
C PRO A 658 -7.47 -11.24 3.19
N VAL A 659 -7.09 -10.22 2.43
CA VAL A 659 -6.39 -10.38 1.16
C VAL A 659 -4.98 -10.90 1.48
N SER A 660 -4.69 -12.16 1.14
CA SER A 660 -3.34 -12.72 1.20
C SER A 660 -2.62 -12.52 -0.13
N ASN A 661 -1.39 -12.02 -0.04
CA ASN A 661 -0.43 -11.83 -1.11
C ASN A 661 -0.06 -13.17 -1.76
N VAL A 662 -0.07 -13.25 -3.10
CA VAL A 662 0.69 -14.28 -3.85
C VAL A 662 1.65 -13.53 -4.77
N LEU A 663 2.94 -13.76 -4.54
CA LEU A 663 4.07 -13.27 -5.31
C LEU A 663 4.15 -14.03 -6.65
N ASP A 664 4.14 -13.29 -7.75
CA ASP A 664 4.40 -13.78 -9.10
C ASP A 664 5.93 -13.77 -9.36
N THR A 665 6.54 -14.94 -9.48
CA THR A 665 7.89 -15.11 -10.05
C THR A 665 7.82 -15.97 -11.30
N ALA A 666 7.84 -15.36 -12.49
CA ALA A 666 9.00 -15.47 -13.40
C ALA A 666 8.77 -14.77 -14.75
N SER A 667 9.75 -13.97 -15.15
CA SER A 667 9.79 -13.22 -16.40
C SER A 667 10.50 -13.96 -17.55
N ASN A 668 10.05 -13.69 -18.78
CA ASN A 668 10.82 -13.51 -20.02
C ASN A 668 11.61 -14.69 -20.64
N LYS A 669 11.24 -15.06 -21.87
CA LYS A 669 11.96 -14.69 -23.12
C LYS A 669 11.21 -15.10 -24.41
N GLY A 670 11.18 -14.20 -25.39
CA GLY A 670 10.40 -14.32 -26.62
C GLY A 670 11.13 -14.82 -27.88
N GLY A 671 10.38 -14.90 -28.98
CA GLY A 671 10.88 -15.11 -30.35
C GLY A 671 9.79 -15.50 -31.37
N SER A 672 9.38 -14.55 -32.21
CA SER A 672 8.30 -14.58 -33.22
C SER A 672 8.55 -15.48 -34.45
N VAL A 673 7.56 -16.29 -34.90
CA VAL A 673 7.24 -16.58 -36.34
C VAL A 673 5.76 -16.99 -36.57
N THR A 674 5.00 -16.09 -37.23
CA THR A 674 3.84 -16.19 -38.17
C THR A 674 2.75 -17.31 -38.15
N ASN A 675 1.50 -16.87 -37.92
CA ASN A 675 0.19 -17.10 -38.58
C ASN A 675 -0.27 -18.45 -39.20
N ASN A 676 -1.45 -18.87 -38.70
CA ASN A 676 -2.60 -19.54 -39.34
C ASN A 676 -2.53 -21.03 -39.72
N SER A 677 -3.04 -21.91 -38.83
CA SER A 677 -4.40 -22.49 -38.95
C SER A 677 -4.65 -23.56 -37.86
N LEU A 678 -5.62 -23.30 -36.96
CA LEU A 678 -6.63 -24.21 -36.36
C LEU A 678 -6.19 -25.67 -36.01
N ALA A 679 -6.33 -26.19 -34.79
CA ALA A 679 -7.39 -25.98 -33.80
C ALA A 679 -7.07 -26.66 -32.45
N LYS A 680 -7.62 -26.08 -31.36
CA LYS A 680 -8.03 -26.69 -30.09
C LYS A 680 -6.97 -27.45 -29.28
N ALA A 681 -6.27 -26.73 -28.41
CA ALA A 681 -5.81 -27.19 -27.08
C ALA A 681 -4.98 -26.07 -26.44
N SER A 682 -5.63 -25.01 -25.95
CA SER A 682 -5.07 -24.03 -24.99
C SER A 682 -6.11 -22.93 -24.77
N ASP A 683 -7.16 -23.23 -24.02
CA ASP A 683 -8.07 -22.21 -23.43
C ASP A 683 -8.68 -22.67 -22.09
N ALA A 684 -8.33 -23.85 -21.55
CA ALA A 684 -8.85 -24.32 -20.25
C ALA A 684 -8.13 -23.68 -19.05
N ALA A 685 -6.80 -23.54 -19.09
CA ALA A 685 -6.00 -23.10 -17.93
C ALA A 685 -6.07 -21.60 -17.58
N LEU A 686 -6.84 -20.77 -18.30
CA LEU A 686 -6.99 -19.33 -18.02
C LEU A 686 -8.40 -18.94 -17.54
N ALA A 687 -9.27 -19.93 -17.34
CA ALA A 687 -10.61 -19.71 -16.81
C ALA A 687 -10.70 -19.92 -15.28
N ASP A 688 -9.58 -20.16 -14.59
CA ASP A 688 -9.60 -20.97 -13.37
C ASP A 688 -9.36 -20.30 -12.01
N ILE A 689 -9.41 -18.96 -11.93
CA ILE A 689 -9.22 -18.26 -10.64
C ILE A 689 -10.32 -17.23 -10.41
N SER A 690 -11.58 -17.62 -10.64
CA SER A 690 -12.73 -16.75 -10.39
C SER A 690 -14.03 -17.54 -10.16
N GLN A 691 -14.10 -18.31 -9.07
CA GLN A 691 -15.38 -18.81 -8.55
C GLN A 691 -15.79 -18.03 -7.29
N LYS A 692 -16.45 -16.88 -7.50
CA LYS A 692 -17.45 -16.36 -6.54
C LYS A 692 -18.51 -15.50 -7.22
N SER A 693 -19.14 -16.05 -8.25
CA SER A 693 -20.39 -15.53 -8.81
C SER A 693 -21.31 -16.68 -9.17
N MET A 694 -21.99 -17.24 -8.17
CA MET A 694 -22.90 -18.36 -8.35
C MET A 694 -24.22 -17.88 -9.00
N ILE A 695 -24.40 -18.16 -10.29
CA ILE A 695 -25.73 -18.37 -10.87
C ILE A 695 -26.14 -19.78 -10.43
N CYS A 696 -27.33 -19.94 -9.85
CA CYS A 696 -27.75 -21.26 -9.36
C CYS A 696 -27.99 -22.21 -10.54
N GLY A 697 -27.07 -23.17 -10.76
CA GLY A 697 -27.20 -24.30 -11.69
C GLY A 697 -26.55 -24.10 -13.06
N ASP A 698 -25.42 -23.39 -13.14
CA ASP A 698 -24.58 -23.10 -14.32
C ASP A 698 -23.17 -22.77 -13.79
N ALA A 699 -22.38 -23.79 -13.47
CA ALA A 699 -21.18 -23.74 -12.62
C ALA A 699 -19.96 -23.11 -13.33
N ASP A 700 -19.78 -23.35 -14.62
CA ASP A 700 -18.75 -22.69 -15.45
C ASP A 700 -19.19 -21.34 -16.04
N ALA A 701 -20.48 -21.01 -15.90
CA ALA A 701 -21.14 -19.82 -16.44
C ALA A 701 -21.07 -19.68 -17.98
N ASP A 702 -21.01 -20.79 -18.73
CA ASP A 702 -21.04 -20.79 -20.19
C ASP A 702 -22.47 -20.57 -20.76
N GLY A 703 -23.49 -20.64 -19.89
CA GLY A 703 -24.90 -20.46 -20.23
C GLY A 703 -25.66 -21.75 -20.48
N ILE A 704 -25.04 -22.92 -20.28
CA ILE A 704 -25.65 -24.25 -20.28
C ILE A 704 -25.83 -24.67 -18.81
N PRO A 705 -27.07 -24.88 -18.35
CA PRO A 705 -27.27 -25.33 -16.97
C PRO A 705 -26.67 -26.71 -16.71
N ASP A 706 -26.01 -26.92 -15.56
CA ASP A 706 -25.23 -28.13 -15.19
C ASP A 706 -25.92 -29.47 -15.57
N TYR A 707 -27.24 -29.57 -15.34
CA TYR A 707 -27.98 -30.81 -15.66
C TYR A 707 -28.12 -31.12 -17.16
N LEU A 708 -27.73 -30.18 -18.03
CA LEU A 708 -27.66 -30.28 -19.50
C LEU A 708 -26.22 -30.14 -20.01
N ASP A 709 -25.27 -29.82 -19.13
CA ASP A 709 -23.86 -29.81 -19.45
C ASP A 709 -23.28 -31.24 -19.42
N THR A 710 -22.21 -31.45 -20.15
CA THR A 710 -21.42 -32.68 -20.16
C THR A 710 -20.06 -32.51 -19.48
N ASP A 711 -19.71 -31.29 -19.12
CA ASP A 711 -18.47 -30.84 -18.47
C ASP A 711 -18.84 -29.55 -17.69
N SER A 712 -19.49 -29.73 -16.55
CA SER A 712 -20.28 -28.69 -15.86
C SER A 712 -19.43 -27.58 -15.24
N ASP A 713 -18.16 -27.84 -14.96
CA ASP A 713 -17.20 -26.85 -14.52
C ASP A 713 -16.17 -26.48 -15.61
N ASN A 714 -16.14 -27.17 -16.75
CA ASN A 714 -15.36 -26.84 -17.94
C ASN A 714 -13.85 -26.88 -17.73
N ASP A 715 -13.40 -27.79 -16.86
CA ASP A 715 -12.00 -28.11 -16.61
C ASP A 715 -11.40 -29.00 -17.73
N GLY A 716 -12.26 -29.56 -18.60
CA GLY A 716 -11.91 -30.44 -19.71
C GLY A 716 -12.08 -31.94 -19.41
N ILE A 717 -12.61 -32.30 -18.24
CA ILE A 717 -12.94 -33.64 -17.78
C ILE A 717 -14.48 -33.78 -17.79
N PRO A 718 -15.05 -34.79 -18.48
CA PRO A 718 -16.52 -34.86 -18.56
C PRO A 718 -17.12 -35.42 -17.26
N ASP A 719 -18.18 -34.82 -16.71
CA ASP A 719 -18.83 -35.14 -15.40
C ASP A 719 -18.96 -36.63 -15.04
N ALA A 720 -19.08 -37.49 -16.06
CA ALA A 720 -19.15 -38.93 -15.91
C ALA A 720 -17.83 -39.57 -15.42
N ALA A 721 -16.72 -38.85 -15.55
CA ALA A 721 -15.37 -39.24 -15.19
C ALA A 721 -15.00 -38.74 -13.78
N GLU A 722 -15.33 -37.50 -13.39
CA GLU A 722 -15.13 -37.03 -12.00
C GLU A 722 -16.10 -37.71 -11.03
N GLY A 723 -17.33 -37.98 -11.48
CA GLY A 723 -18.33 -38.63 -10.66
C GLY A 723 -19.03 -37.69 -9.68
N ARG A 724 -19.82 -38.25 -8.74
CA ARG A 724 -20.75 -37.48 -7.87
C ARG A 724 -20.31 -37.38 -6.42
N THR A 725 -19.08 -37.81 -6.15
CA THR A 725 -18.47 -37.68 -4.84
C THR A 725 -18.10 -36.23 -4.59
N ASP A 726 -17.68 -35.96 -3.36
CA ASP A 726 -17.21 -34.68 -2.86
C ASP A 726 -15.99 -35.09 -2.03
N THR A 727 -14.82 -35.07 -2.67
CA THR A 727 -13.59 -35.71 -2.17
C THR A 727 -13.07 -34.92 -0.96
N ASP A 728 -12.93 -33.61 -1.10
CA ASP A 728 -12.43 -32.69 -0.08
C ASP A 728 -13.48 -32.33 1.00
N LYS A 729 -14.78 -32.50 0.71
CA LYS A 729 -15.94 -32.22 1.59
C LYS A 729 -16.21 -30.74 1.80
N ASP A 730 -15.87 -29.89 0.84
CA ASP A 730 -16.23 -28.46 0.87
C ASP A 730 -17.73 -28.22 0.60
N GLY A 731 -18.43 -29.24 0.09
CA GLY A 731 -19.85 -29.23 -0.23
C GLY A 731 -20.17 -29.07 -1.72
N ILE A 732 -19.16 -29.03 -2.59
CA ILE A 732 -19.24 -29.05 -4.04
C ILE A 732 -18.89 -30.49 -4.49
N PRO A 733 -19.77 -31.17 -5.24
CA PRO A 733 -19.42 -32.46 -5.81
C PRO A 733 -18.34 -32.30 -6.89
N ASN A 734 -17.43 -33.27 -7.00
CA ASN A 734 -16.28 -33.26 -7.94
C ASN A 734 -16.62 -32.81 -9.36
N PHE A 735 -17.73 -33.25 -9.95
CA PHE A 735 -18.15 -32.80 -11.32
C PHE A 735 -18.57 -31.32 -11.45
N LEU A 736 -18.53 -30.57 -10.35
CA LEU A 736 -18.81 -29.14 -10.26
C LEU A 736 -17.64 -28.41 -9.58
N ASP A 737 -16.57 -29.15 -9.26
CA ASP A 737 -15.44 -28.71 -8.48
C ASP A 737 -14.19 -28.82 -9.34
N ARG A 738 -13.47 -27.72 -9.46
CA ARG A 738 -12.29 -27.65 -10.34
C ARG A 738 -11.00 -28.05 -9.66
N ASP A 739 -11.06 -28.34 -8.37
CA ASP A 739 -9.98 -28.77 -7.49
C ASP A 739 -10.59 -29.75 -6.47
N SER A 740 -10.91 -30.95 -6.97
CA SER A 740 -11.77 -31.93 -6.32
C SER A 740 -11.22 -32.44 -4.99
N ASP A 741 -9.90 -32.48 -4.79
CA ASP A 741 -9.28 -32.88 -3.53
C ASP A 741 -8.75 -31.71 -2.68
N GLY A 742 -8.81 -30.48 -3.20
CA GLY A 742 -8.57 -29.25 -2.46
C GLY A 742 -7.09 -29.01 -2.15
N ASP A 743 -6.19 -29.62 -2.90
CA ASP A 743 -4.75 -29.52 -2.71
C ASP A 743 -4.20 -28.18 -3.27
N GLY A 744 -4.92 -27.56 -4.22
CA GLY A 744 -4.58 -26.30 -4.89
C GLY A 744 -4.05 -26.46 -6.32
N ILE A 745 -4.03 -27.69 -6.86
CA ILE A 745 -3.85 -28.03 -8.26
C ILE A 745 -5.25 -28.27 -8.86
N ALA A 746 -5.45 -27.89 -10.13
CA ALA A 746 -6.75 -28.05 -10.75
C ALA A 746 -6.89 -29.42 -11.43
N ASP A 747 -8.10 -30.00 -11.36
CA ASP A 747 -8.45 -31.31 -11.92
C ASP A 747 -8.01 -31.44 -13.39
N GLY A 748 -8.21 -30.39 -14.20
CA GLY A 748 -7.80 -30.35 -15.61
C GLY A 748 -6.28 -30.48 -15.86
N ILE A 749 -5.45 -30.17 -14.85
CA ILE A 749 -3.99 -30.35 -14.86
C ILE A 749 -3.64 -31.80 -14.50
N GLU A 750 -4.16 -32.29 -13.38
CA GLU A 750 -3.91 -33.60 -12.78
C GLU A 750 -4.44 -34.74 -13.66
N LYS A 751 -5.61 -34.52 -14.24
CA LYS A 751 -6.36 -35.42 -15.12
C LYS A 751 -6.76 -36.73 -14.43
N THR A 752 -7.49 -37.55 -15.18
CA THR A 752 -7.92 -38.90 -14.78
C THR A 752 -6.81 -39.96 -14.79
N GLY A 753 -5.54 -39.54 -14.70
CA GLY A 753 -4.39 -40.43 -14.53
C GLY A 753 -4.44 -41.13 -13.17
N ASP A 754 -3.58 -42.14 -12.99
CA ASP A 754 -3.38 -42.86 -11.72
C ASP A 754 -1.89 -43.21 -11.70
N ALA A 755 -1.07 -42.27 -11.23
CA ALA A 755 0.38 -42.33 -11.35
C ALA A 755 0.96 -43.46 -10.48
N ASP A 756 0.59 -43.49 -9.21
CA ASP A 756 1.05 -44.48 -8.22
C ASP A 756 0.36 -45.86 -8.33
N LYS A 757 -0.80 -45.96 -9.01
CA LYS A 757 -1.61 -47.17 -9.22
C LYS A 757 -2.30 -47.67 -7.96
N ASP A 758 -2.61 -46.81 -7.01
CA ASP A 758 -3.41 -47.15 -5.83
C ASP A 758 -4.90 -47.31 -6.14
N GLY A 759 -5.34 -46.83 -7.31
CA GLY A 759 -6.70 -46.91 -7.80
C GLY A 759 -7.57 -45.68 -7.53
N LYS A 760 -6.99 -44.59 -7.02
CA LYS A 760 -7.53 -43.23 -7.10
C LYS A 760 -7.01 -42.57 -8.38
N ALA A 761 -7.77 -41.60 -8.88
CA ALA A 761 -7.29 -40.78 -9.99
C ALA A 761 -6.54 -39.59 -9.40
N ASN A 762 -5.55 -39.05 -10.12
CA ASN A 762 -4.73 -37.93 -9.64
C ASN A 762 -5.60 -36.77 -9.14
N LEU A 763 -6.62 -36.33 -9.91
CA LEU A 763 -7.58 -35.27 -9.51
C LEU A 763 -8.36 -35.51 -8.19
N ILE A 764 -8.25 -36.68 -7.58
CA ILE A 764 -8.90 -37.00 -6.30
C ILE A 764 -7.90 -37.61 -5.30
N ASP A 765 -6.61 -37.44 -5.53
CA ASP A 765 -5.54 -38.01 -4.74
C ASP A 765 -4.50 -36.97 -4.35
N THR A 766 -4.45 -36.65 -3.06
CA THR A 766 -3.59 -35.60 -2.49
C THR A 766 -2.08 -35.97 -2.43
N ASP A 767 -1.67 -37.07 -3.06
CA ASP A 767 -0.32 -37.65 -3.10
C ASP A 767 -0.28 -38.57 -4.34
N SER A 768 -0.30 -37.96 -5.52
CA SER A 768 -0.58 -38.62 -6.80
C SER A 768 0.50 -39.62 -7.22
N ASP A 769 1.75 -39.39 -6.84
CA ASP A 769 2.89 -40.24 -7.18
C ASP A 769 3.23 -41.28 -6.07
N GLY A 770 2.66 -41.10 -4.88
CA GLY A 770 2.73 -42.01 -3.73
C GLY A 770 4.07 -41.98 -3.00
N ASP A 771 4.83 -40.90 -3.14
CA ASP A 771 6.13 -40.72 -2.50
C ASP A 771 5.99 -40.34 -1.01
N GLY A 772 4.84 -39.78 -0.61
CA GLY A 772 4.51 -39.38 0.76
C GLY A 772 4.72 -37.90 1.07
N ILE A 773 5.05 -37.11 0.07
CA ILE A 773 4.87 -35.65 0.00
C ILE A 773 3.45 -35.41 -0.54
N ASP A 774 2.87 -34.26 -0.20
CA ASP A 774 1.48 -33.93 -0.60
C ASP A 774 1.57 -33.08 -1.87
N ASP A 775 0.72 -33.34 -2.86
CA ASP A 775 0.71 -32.64 -4.15
C ASP A 775 0.66 -31.10 -3.97
N LYS A 776 0.01 -30.63 -2.89
CA LYS A 776 0.01 -29.22 -2.45
C LYS A 776 1.41 -28.63 -2.25
N ILE A 777 2.34 -29.43 -1.73
CA ILE A 777 3.72 -29.07 -1.40
C ILE A 777 4.57 -29.09 -2.67
N GLU A 778 4.42 -30.11 -3.50
CA GLU A 778 5.18 -30.27 -4.75
C GLU A 778 4.75 -29.26 -5.83
N GLY A 779 3.44 -29.16 -6.03
CA GLY A 779 2.82 -28.27 -7.00
C GLY A 779 3.14 -28.63 -8.45
N ILE A 780 2.76 -27.74 -9.38
CA ILE A 780 2.85 -27.97 -10.82
C ILE A 780 4.24 -27.72 -11.44
N LYS A 781 5.29 -27.61 -10.61
CA LYS A 781 6.65 -27.34 -11.08
C LYS A 781 7.21 -28.59 -11.75
N ASP A 782 8.22 -28.42 -12.59
CA ASP A 782 8.96 -29.50 -13.27
C ASP A 782 10.43 -29.14 -13.06
N SER A 783 10.96 -29.63 -11.94
CA SER A 783 12.21 -29.18 -11.32
C SER A 783 13.42 -29.63 -12.14
N ASP A 784 13.46 -30.88 -12.56
CA ASP A 784 14.52 -31.46 -13.38
C ASP A 784 14.35 -31.19 -14.91
N LYS A 785 13.16 -30.78 -15.36
CA LYS A 785 12.77 -30.52 -16.76
C LYS A 785 12.62 -31.77 -17.62
N ASP A 786 12.25 -32.91 -17.05
CA ASP A 786 11.98 -34.14 -17.78
C ASP A 786 10.59 -34.20 -18.45
N SER A 787 9.74 -33.20 -18.19
CA SER A 787 8.33 -33.06 -18.63
C SER A 787 7.30 -33.80 -17.78
N GLN A 788 7.66 -34.28 -16.59
CA GLN A 788 6.76 -34.69 -15.53
C GLN A 788 6.73 -33.58 -14.47
N PRO A 789 5.56 -33.08 -14.07
CA PRO A 789 5.49 -32.21 -12.91
C PRO A 789 5.89 -32.95 -11.63
N ASP A 790 6.45 -32.22 -10.67
CA ASP A 790 6.98 -32.72 -9.39
C ASP A 790 5.93 -33.61 -8.68
N PHE A 791 4.66 -33.19 -8.57
CA PHE A 791 3.57 -34.00 -7.97
C PHE A 791 3.25 -35.34 -8.69
N LEU A 792 3.87 -35.61 -9.82
CA LEU A 792 3.76 -36.85 -10.58
C LEU A 792 5.12 -37.56 -10.76
N ASP A 793 6.18 -37.05 -10.15
CA ASP A 793 7.55 -37.51 -10.34
C ASP A 793 8.21 -37.92 -9.02
N THR A 794 8.59 -39.19 -8.95
CA THR A 794 9.11 -39.81 -7.73
C THR A 794 10.59 -39.47 -7.40
N ASP A 795 11.21 -38.58 -8.18
CA ASP A 795 12.61 -38.15 -8.15
C ASP A 795 12.72 -36.76 -8.83
N SER A 796 12.19 -35.73 -8.18
CA SER A 796 11.87 -34.40 -8.75
C SER A 796 13.10 -33.59 -9.20
N ASP A 797 14.28 -33.86 -8.64
CA ASP A 797 15.53 -33.20 -9.03
C ASP A 797 16.48 -34.11 -9.86
N ASN A 798 16.13 -35.39 -9.97
CA ASN A 798 16.77 -36.43 -10.77
C ASN A 798 18.24 -36.65 -10.41
N ASP A 799 18.55 -36.52 -9.11
CA ASP A 799 19.86 -36.78 -8.56
C ASP A 799 20.10 -38.29 -8.32
N GLY A 800 19.02 -39.09 -8.34
CA GLY A 800 19.00 -40.54 -8.16
C GLY A 800 18.61 -41.02 -6.76
N ILE A 801 18.25 -40.11 -5.86
CA ILE A 801 17.55 -40.36 -4.60
C ILE A 801 16.06 -40.05 -4.83
N PRO A 802 15.14 -40.97 -4.48
CA PRO A 802 13.71 -40.68 -4.62
C PRO A 802 13.22 -39.75 -3.53
N ASP A 803 12.32 -38.83 -3.86
CA ASP A 803 11.72 -37.78 -3.02
C ASP A 803 11.23 -38.31 -1.65
N LYS A 804 10.58 -39.48 -1.64
CA LYS A 804 10.22 -40.25 -0.43
C LYS A 804 11.37 -40.38 0.60
N GLY A 805 12.59 -40.43 0.12
CA GLY A 805 13.83 -40.60 0.87
C GLY A 805 14.40 -39.29 1.39
N GLU A 806 14.24 -38.19 0.65
CA GLU A 806 14.72 -36.84 1.00
C GLU A 806 13.74 -36.09 1.90
N GLY A 807 12.46 -36.15 1.55
CA GLY A 807 11.36 -35.50 2.24
C GLY A 807 11.26 -33.99 1.96
N SER A 808 10.21 -33.38 2.51
CA SER A 808 9.87 -31.97 2.31
C SER A 808 10.45 -31.00 3.35
N GLU A 809 11.45 -31.44 4.13
CA GLU A 809 12.19 -30.55 5.03
C GLU A 809 13.22 -29.71 4.25
N ASP A 810 13.74 -28.66 4.88
CA ASP A 810 14.80 -27.79 4.35
C ASP A 810 15.91 -27.75 5.42
N LEU A 811 16.88 -28.65 5.29
CA LEU A 811 17.85 -28.94 6.34
C LEU A 811 18.88 -27.81 6.51
N ASP A 812 19.40 -27.28 5.41
CA ASP A 812 20.43 -26.24 5.40
C ASP A 812 19.88 -24.79 5.49
N ARG A 813 18.58 -24.63 5.23
CA ARG A 813 17.80 -23.37 5.27
C ARG A 813 18.18 -22.39 4.17
N ASP A 814 18.56 -22.90 3.01
CA ASP A 814 18.79 -22.09 1.81
C ASP A 814 17.48 -21.71 1.08
N GLY A 815 16.37 -22.38 1.44
CA GLY A 815 15.03 -22.16 0.92
C GLY A 815 14.60 -23.12 -0.17
N LEU A 816 15.37 -24.18 -0.45
CA LEU A 816 14.98 -25.36 -1.20
C LEU A 816 14.64 -26.50 -0.23
N SER A 817 13.57 -27.24 -0.52
CA SER A 817 13.28 -28.47 0.22
C SER A 817 14.21 -29.58 -0.27
N ASN A 818 14.54 -30.55 0.59
CA ASN A 818 15.52 -31.59 0.30
C ASN A 818 15.21 -32.33 -1.02
N TYR A 819 13.95 -32.73 -1.28
CA TYR A 819 13.55 -33.39 -2.55
C TYR A 819 13.73 -32.54 -3.83
N LEU A 820 14.15 -31.28 -3.69
CA LEU A 820 14.45 -30.35 -4.77
C LEU A 820 15.89 -29.83 -4.72
N ASP A 821 16.68 -30.27 -3.74
CA ASP A 821 18.00 -29.75 -3.43
C ASP A 821 19.09 -30.79 -3.71
N LEU A 822 20.07 -30.40 -4.52
CA LEU A 822 21.17 -31.27 -4.95
C LEU A 822 22.28 -31.41 -3.91
N ASP A 823 22.16 -30.73 -2.76
CA ASP A 823 23.12 -30.63 -1.64
C ASP A 823 22.35 -30.33 -0.32
N ALA A 824 21.44 -31.23 0.08
CA ALA A 824 20.39 -30.95 1.06
C ALA A 824 20.88 -30.52 2.45
N ASP A 825 22.05 -30.97 2.90
CA ASP A 825 22.62 -30.58 4.19
C ASP A 825 23.58 -29.37 4.11
N GLY A 826 23.82 -28.86 2.89
CA GLY A 826 24.62 -27.68 2.59
C GLY A 826 26.10 -27.81 2.96
N ASP A 827 26.61 -29.03 3.13
CA ASP A 827 28.01 -29.28 3.43
C ASP A 827 28.90 -29.06 2.18
N GLY A 828 28.30 -29.07 0.99
CA GLY A 828 28.87 -28.86 -0.32
C GLY A 828 29.60 -30.06 -0.90
N ILE A 829 29.18 -31.27 -0.53
CA ILE A 829 29.24 -32.49 -1.33
C ILE A 829 28.00 -32.45 -2.23
N SER A 830 27.25 -33.50 -2.47
CA SER A 830 26.04 -33.47 -3.29
C SER A 830 25.37 -34.79 -3.08
N ASP A 831 24.06 -34.78 -2.95
CA ASP A 831 23.24 -35.90 -2.52
C ASP A 831 23.52 -37.17 -3.36
N SER A 832 23.58 -37.04 -4.68
CA SER A 832 23.96 -38.11 -5.62
C SER A 832 25.34 -38.78 -5.36
N VAL A 833 26.29 -38.09 -4.73
CA VAL A 833 27.63 -38.58 -4.37
C VAL A 833 27.61 -39.27 -3.01
N GLU A 834 26.89 -38.72 -2.05
CA GLU A 834 26.77 -39.26 -0.69
C GLU A 834 25.88 -40.49 -0.64
N GLY A 835 24.75 -40.38 -1.33
CA GLY A 835 23.74 -41.41 -1.43
C GLY A 835 23.12 -41.78 -0.09
N ARG A 836 22.27 -42.79 -0.13
CA ARG A 836 21.39 -43.18 0.99
C ARG A 836 22.07 -44.04 2.07
N ILE A 837 23.40 -44.03 2.13
CA ILE A 837 24.16 -44.79 3.13
C ILE A 837 24.12 -44.01 4.44
N ASP A 838 23.97 -44.72 5.56
CA ASP A 838 24.07 -44.16 6.92
C ASP A 838 25.32 -44.79 7.54
N THR A 839 26.42 -44.04 7.55
CA THR A 839 27.77 -44.56 7.83
C THR A 839 27.96 -44.80 9.33
N ASP A 840 27.59 -43.85 10.17
CA ASP A 840 27.76 -43.91 11.63
C ASP A 840 26.59 -44.60 12.36
N LYS A 841 25.44 -44.79 11.69
CA LYS A 841 24.21 -45.42 12.19
C LYS A 841 23.46 -44.59 13.22
N ASP A 842 23.54 -43.27 13.13
CA ASP A 842 22.75 -42.37 13.97
C ASP A 842 21.27 -42.30 13.54
N GLY A 843 20.95 -42.78 12.34
CA GLY A 843 19.61 -42.83 11.77
C GLY A 843 19.36 -41.80 10.66
N LYS A 844 20.35 -40.99 10.29
CA LYS A 844 20.33 -40.14 9.12
C LYS A 844 21.21 -40.72 8.01
N PRO A 845 20.74 -40.74 6.76
CA PRO A 845 21.62 -40.96 5.62
C PRO A 845 22.64 -39.82 5.50
N ASN A 846 23.81 -40.12 4.94
CA ASN A 846 24.93 -39.19 4.74
C ASN A 846 24.48 -37.88 4.07
N PHE A 847 23.67 -37.93 3.01
CA PHE A 847 23.17 -36.72 2.32
C PHE A 847 22.28 -35.79 3.18
N LEU A 848 21.87 -36.23 4.37
CA LEU A 848 21.14 -35.42 5.37
C LEU A 848 21.95 -35.25 6.66
N ASP A 849 23.24 -35.58 6.65
CA ASP A 849 24.07 -35.61 7.84
C ASP A 849 25.44 -34.95 7.68
N THR A 850 25.55 -33.78 8.31
CA THR A 850 26.73 -32.91 8.26
C THR A 850 28.02 -33.44 8.92
N ASP A 851 28.01 -34.69 9.40
CA ASP A 851 29.07 -35.39 10.16
C ASP A 851 28.91 -36.92 9.97
N SER A 852 29.01 -37.37 8.72
CA SER A 852 28.58 -38.71 8.25
C SER A 852 29.25 -39.88 8.98
N ASP A 853 30.50 -39.74 9.45
CA ASP A 853 31.22 -40.79 10.16
C ASP A 853 31.13 -40.67 11.71
N GLY A 854 30.50 -39.60 12.18
CA GLY A 854 30.21 -39.31 13.59
C GLY A 854 31.47 -39.04 14.42
N ASP A 855 32.56 -38.61 13.79
CA ASP A 855 33.83 -38.33 14.45
C ASP A 855 33.92 -36.91 15.02
N THR A 856 32.91 -36.06 14.79
CA THR A 856 32.78 -34.65 15.22
C THR A 856 33.50 -33.61 14.35
N ILE A 857 34.10 -34.04 13.24
CA ILE A 857 34.59 -33.18 12.18
C ILE A 857 33.48 -33.08 11.12
N PRO A 858 33.06 -31.86 10.73
CA PRO A 858 32.00 -31.76 9.72
C PRO A 858 32.49 -32.12 8.32
N ASP A 859 31.66 -32.84 7.56
CA ASP A 859 31.90 -33.31 6.18
C ASP A 859 32.35 -32.19 5.24
N SER A 860 31.78 -30.99 5.41
CA SER A 860 32.18 -29.76 4.71
C SER A 860 33.67 -29.41 4.80
N MET A 861 34.38 -29.93 5.81
CA MET A 861 35.83 -29.78 6.00
C MET A 861 36.64 -30.94 5.42
N GLU A 862 36.03 -32.12 5.25
CA GLU A 862 36.67 -33.37 4.84
C GLU A 862 36.50 -33.67 3.35
N LYS A 863 35.46 -33.11 2.71
CA LYS A 863 35.22 -33.22 1.25
C LYS A 863 36.40 -32.88 0.33
N GLY A 864 37.40 -32.17 0.82
CA GLY A 864 38.54 -31.72 0.01
C GLY A 864 38.21 -30.57 -0.94
N LYS A 865 38.76 -30.59 -2.16
CA LYS A 865 38.73 -29.43 -3.09
C LYS A 865 37.64 -29.49 -4.16
N VAL A 866 37.06 -30.66 -4.40
CA VAL A 866 36.13 -30.90 -5.50
C VAL A 866 34.95 -31.67 -4.94
N ALA A 867 33.77 -31.04 -4.90
CA ALA A 867 32.54 -31.66 -4.36
C ALA A 867 32.19 -32.97 -5.09
N SER A 868 32.24 -32.99 -6.43
CA SER A 868 31.96 -34.18 -7.24
C SER A 868 33.04 -35.27 -7.24
N ALA A 869 34.11 -35.07 -6.46
CA ALA A 869 35.16 -36.05 -6.23
C ALA A 869 35.78 -35.79 -4.86
N PRO A 870 35.09 -36.20 -3.78
CA PRO A 870 35.57 -36.05 -2.41
C PRO A 870 37.00 -36.55 -2.23
N ALA A 871 37.72 -35.97 -1.27
CA ALA A 871 39.06 -36.44 -0.95
C ALA A 871 39.01 -37.89 -0.45
N ASP A 872 40.04 -38.66 -0.81
CA ASP A 872 40.30 -40.04 -0.40
C ASP A 872 41.83 -40.09 -0.17
N SER A 873 42.22 -39.78 1.07
CA SER A 873 43.57 -39.42 1.46
C SER A 873 44.52 -40.63 1.51
N ASP A 874 44.03 -41.82 1.84
CA ASP A 874 44.76 -43.08 1.81
C ASP A 874 44.57 -43.89 0.51
N SER A 875 43.60 -43.48 -0.34
CA SER A 875 43.24 -44.15 -1.59
C SER A 875 42.68 -45.57 -1.40
N ASP A 876 42.01 -45.85 -0.29
CA ASP A 876 41.35 -47.13 -0.02
C ASP A 876 39.99 -47.28 -0.73
N GLY A 877 39.48 -46.17 -1.29
CA GLY A 877 38.23 -46.09 -2.02
C GLY A 877 37.04 -45.61 -1.19
N LYS A 878 37.25 -45.20 0.06
CA LYS A 878 36.30 -44.43 0.85
C LYS A 878 36.71 -42.95 0.88
N PRO A 879 35.76 -42.04 0.72
CA PRO A 879 36.02 -40.65 0.99
C PRO A 879 36.37 -40.35 2.46
N ASP A 880 37.16 -39.30 2.67
CA ASP A 880 37.60 -38.84 3.99
C ASP A 880 36.40 -38.57 4.93
N TYR A 881 35.31 -37.95 4.44
CA TYR A 881 34.11 -37.64 5.24
C TYR A 881 33.30 -38.86 5.73
N VAL A 882 33.66 -40.07 5.30
CA VAL A 882 33.06 -41.33 5.78
C VAL A 882 34.11 -42.26 6.43
N ASP A 883 35.31 -41.76 6.71
CA ASP A 883 36.41 -42.53 7.31
C ASP A 883 37.08 -41.83 8.49
N THR A 884 36.88 -42.44 9.67
CA THR A 884 37.41 -41.99 10.97
C THR A 884 38.95 -42.01 11.13
N ASP A 885 39.70 -42.50 10.13
CA ASP A 885 41.19 -42.53 10.08
C ASP A 885 41.65 -42.33 8.62
N SER A 886 41.34 -41.17 8.05
CA SER A 886 41.42 -40.80 6.64
C SER A 886 42.79 -41.02 5.97
N ASP A 887 43.89 -41.02 6.72
CA ASP A 887 45.25 -41.26 6.17
C ASP A 887 45.85 -42.63 6.54
N GLU A 888 45.07 -43.48 7.22
CA GLU A 888 45.38 -44.82 7.71
C GLU A 888 46.71 -44.89 8.50
N ASP A 889 47.12 -43.81 9.18
CA ASP A 889 48.36 -43.76 9.95
C ASP A 889 48.24 -44.41 11.34
N GLY A 890 47.00 -44.70 11.76
CA GLY A 890 46.63 -45.34 13.02
C GLY A 890 46.30 -44.35 14.14
N ILE A 891 46.08 -43.08 13.82
CA ILE A 891 45.58 -42.03 14.71
C ILE A 891 44.28 -41.48 14.12
N ALA A 892 43.15 -41.77 14.77
CA ALA A 892 41.84 -41.29 14.32
C ALA A 892 41.76 -39.76 14.15
N ASP A 893 41.00 -39.30 13.17
CA ASP A 893 40.93 -37.89 12.73
C ASP A 893 40.51 -36.95 13.86
N ILE A 894 39.50 -37.31 14.67
CA ILE A 894 39.11 -36.61 15.90
C ILE A 894 40.28 -36.29 16.86
N VAL A 895 41.32 -37.13 16.90
CA VAL A 895 42.51 -36.94 17.74
C VAL A 895 43.49 -35.95 17.12
N GLU A 896 43.53 -35.91 15.79
CA GLU A 896 44.42 -35.06 15.01
C GLU A 896 43.87 -33.64 14.84
N ALA A 897 42.53 -33.50 14.83
CA ALA A 897 41.80 -32.23 14.69
C ALA A 897 40.97 -31.80 15.93
N PRO A 898 41.52 -31.80 17.16
CA PRO A 898 40.74 -31.54 18.39
C PRO A 898 40.21 -30.10 18.53
N THR A 899 40.61 -29.19 17.62
CA THR A 899 40.14 -27.80 17.59
C THR A 899 38.81 -27.59 16.86
N CYS A 900 38.27 -28.64 16.24
CA CYS A 900 37.03 -28.59 15.47
C CYS A 900 35.78 -28.95 16.31
N LEU A 901 35.97 -29.38 17.56
CA LEU A 901 34.90 -29.78 18.49
C LEU A 901 33.91 -28.63 18.81
N PRO A 902 32.59 -28.83 18.58
CA PRO A 902 31.56 -27.89 19.03
C PRO A 902 31.46 -27.85 20.56
N GLY A 903 31.86 -26.74 21.20
CA GLY A 903 31.39 -26.38 22.54
C GLY A 903 32.33 -26.53 23.76
N GLN A 904 33.65 -26.72 23.61
CA GLN A 904 34.56 -26.64 24.78
C GLN A 904 35.37 -25.33 24.87
N GLN A 905 35.09 -24.52 25.89
CA GLN A 905 36.02 -23.49 26.36
C GLN A 905 37.16 -24.12 27.17
N LEU A 906 38.38 -24.14 26.62
CA LEU A 906 39.58 -24.39 27.40
C LEU A 906 40.07 -23.10 28.07
N ASN A 907 39.56 -22.85 29.28
CA ASN A 907 40.21 -21.98 30.25
C ASN A 907 41.32 -22.77 30.96
N ASN A 908 42.58 -22.29 30.93
CA ASN A 908 43.27 -21.68 32.09
C ASN A 908 44.81 -21.69 31.96
N THR A 909 45.40 -20.49 31.93
CA THR A 909 46.62 -19.99 32.63
C THR A 909 47.95 -20.77 32.67
N GLY A 910 49.03 -20.01 32.40
CA GLY A 910 50.27 -20.09 33.20
C GLY A 910 51.56 -19.87 32.41
N GLY A 911 52.11 -18.65 32.43
CA GLY A 911 53.27 -18.27 31.63
C GLY A 911 54.65 -18.69 32.15
N THR A 912 55.70 -18.31 31.40
CA THR A 912 56.96 -17.71 31.89
C THR A 912 57.78 -17.17 30.71
N ASN A 913 58.38 -16.01 30.94
CA ASN A 913 59.26 -15.18 30.10
C ASN A 913 60.76 -15.48 30.51
N PRO A 914 61.84 -14.81 30.03
CA PRO A 914 62.23 -14.20 28.74
C PRO A 914 63.74 -14.45 28.33
N VAL A 915 64.24 -13.76 27.27
CA VAL A 915 65.55 -13.03 27.14
C VAL A 915 66.56 -13.47 26.03
N SER A 916 66.59 -12.66 24.95
CA SER A 916 67.75 -12.01 24.24
C SER A 916 68.84 -12.88 23.55
N ASN A 917 69.54 -12.52 22.46
CA ASN A 917 70.02 -11.21 21.97
C ASN A 917 70.62 -11.34 20.53
N VAL A 918 70.34 -10.37 19.65
CA VAL A 918 71.26 -9.63 18.75
C VAL A 918 72.08 -10.36 17.66
N LYS A 919 71.83 -10.01 16.38
CA LYS A 919 72.77 -9.18 15.57
C LYS A 919 72.14 -8.59 14.29
N THR A 920 72.51 -7.33 14.10
CA THR A 920 72.20 -6.38 13.02
C THR A 920 72.90 -6.71 11.69
N SER A 921 72.23 -6.51 10.55
CA SER A 921 72.47 -5.37 9.64
C SER A 921 72.05 -5.66 8.18
N ASN A 922 71.34 -4.69 7.60
CA ASN A 922 71.27 -4.28 6.19
C ASN A 922 70.02 -4.63 5.35
N GLN A 923 69.38 -3.51 4.98
CA GLN A 923 68.66 -3.19 3.74
C GLN A 923 67.21 -3.63 3.61
N ALA A 924 66.37 -2.68 4.01
CA ALA A 924 64.93 -2.63 3.89
C ALA A 924 64.46 -2.38 2.44
N LEU A 925 63.53 -3.22 2.00
CA LEU A 925 62.18 -2.80 1.63
C LEU A 925 61.25 -3.90 2.17
N THR A 926 60.64 -3.62 3.32
CA THR A 926 59.63 -4.46 3.96
C THR A 926 58.45 -4.65 3.01
N VAL A 927 58.18 -5.88 2.61
CA VAL A 927 56.81 -6.31 2.28
C VAL A 927 56.24 -6.80 3.62
N SER A 928 55.44 -5.96 4.24
CA SER A 928 54.78 -6.22 5.52
C SER A 928 53.90 -7.47 5.42
N GLU A 929 54.03 -8.37 6.40
CA GLU A 929 53.01 -9.38 6.70
C GLU A 929 51.64 -8.69 6.88
N PRO A 930 50.54 -9.31 6.42
CA PRO A 930 49.21 -8.72 6.49
C PRO A 930 48.73 -8.68 7.96
N VAL A 931 48.80 -7.51 8.58
CA VAL A 931 48.30 -7.25 9.93
C VAL A 931 46.87 -6.71 9.86
N VAL A 932 45.96 -7.27 10.67
CA VAL A 932 44.67 -6.65 10.99
C VAL A 932 44.92 -5.43 11.87
N GLN A 933 44.70 -4.23 11.34
CA GLN A 933 44.73 -3.00 12.14
C GLN A 933 43.31 -2.67 12.64
N ARG A 934 43.03 -2.94 13.92
CA ARG A 934 41.78 -2.54 14.59
C ARG A 934 41.81 -1.03 14.88
N MET A 935 40.81 -0.28 14.41
CA MET A 935 40.58 1.09 14.88
C MET A 935 39.76 1.04 16.17
N VAL A 936 40.32 1.61 17.25
CA VAL A 936 39.56 1.93 18.46
C VAL A 936 38.74 3.18 18.15
N THR A 937 37.42 3.09 18.22
CA THR A 937 36.55 4.27 18.21
C THR A 937 36.86 5.14 19.43
N PRO A 938 37.19 6.43 19.28
CA PRO A 938 37.36 7.30 20.41
C PRO A 938 36.01 7.47 21.12
N SER A 939 36.00 7.20 22.43
CA SER A 939 34.92 7.63 23.32
C SER A 939 34.65 9.12 23.14
N SER A 940 33.38 9.46 23.02
CA SER A 940 32.79 10.80 23.06
C SER A 940 33.64 11.83 23.82
N ASN A 941 34.43 12.61 23.09
CA ASN A 941 34.92 13.89 23.57
C ASN A 941 34.88 14.92 22.44
N ILE A 942 34.15 15.99 22.73
CA ILE A 942 33.83 17.13 21.89
C ILE A 942 35.12 17.73 21.29
N LEU A 943 35.20 17.81 19.97
CA LEU A 943 36.11 18.73 19.27
C LEU A 943 35.38 19.45 18.14
N THR A 944 35.22 20.76 18.31
CA THR A 944 34.77 21.72 17.29
C THR A 944 35.72 21.75 16.08
N PRO A 945 35.23 21.86 14.84
CA PRO A 945 36.11 21.89 13.67
C PRO A 945 36.72 23.29 13.46
N ILE A 946 38.06 23.35 13.40
CA ILE A 946 38.84 24.46 12.84
C ILE A 946 39.18 24.13 11.36
N VAL A 947 39.27 25.20 10.57
CA VAL A 947 39.25 25.39 9.12
C VAL A 947 40.38 24.74 8.27
N THR A 948 40.03 24.44 7.01
CA THR A 948 40.83 24.30 5.74
C THR A 948 41.68 23.06 5.43
N GLY A 949 41.33 22.39 4.32
CA GLY A 949 42.31 22.04 3.28
C GLY A 949 42.75 20.58 3.11
N THR A 950 42.06 19.59 3.68
CA THR A 950 42.48 18.18 3.50
C THR A 950 41.82 17.54 2.28
N LYS A 951 42.62 16.93 1.38
CA LYS A 951 42.15 16.13 0.25
C LYS A 951 41.36 14.91 0.74
N VAL A 952 40.23 14.61 0.10
CA VAL A 952 39.45 13.38 0.34
C VAL A 952 40.28 12.19 -0.14
N GLN A 953 40.36 11.17 0.71
CA GLN A 953 41.03 9.91 0.44
C GLN A 953 39.99 8.81 0.31
N TYR A 954 40.08 7.99 -0.74
CA TYR A 954 39.07 6.99 -1.06
C TYR A 954 39.54 5.58 -0.72
N ARG A 955 38.62 4.71 -0.32
CA ARG A 955 38.82 3.26 -0.15
C ARG A 955 37.65 2.51 -0.76
N ILE A 956 37.83 1.23 -1.09
CA ILE A 956 36.72 0.39 -1.52
C ILE A 956 36.19 -0.36 -0.30
N GLN A 957 34.94 -0.09 0.07
CA GLN A 957 34.20 -0.82 1.10
C GLN A 957 33.37 -1.91 0.46
N PHE A 958 33.31 -3.08 1.09
CA PHE A 958 32.61 -4.27 0.58
C PHE A 958 32.40 -5.26 1.73
N ALA A 959 31.40 -6.13 1.59
CA ALA A 959 30.94 -7.12 2.56
C ALA A 959 30.50 -6.51 3.92
N ILE A 960 29.19 -6.60 4.18
CA ILE A 960 28.59 -6.34 5.50
C ILE A 960 28.08 -7.68 6.02
N SER A 961 28.70 -8.22 7.07
CA SER A 961 28.32 -9.53 7.62
C SER A 961 28.04 -9.46 9.12
N LYS A 962 27.07 -10.25 9.60
CA LYS A 962 26.85 -10.43 11.05
C LYS A 962 27.96 -11.27 11.69
N THR A 963 28.60 -12.12 10.91
CA THR A 963 29.73 -12.98 11.31
C THR A 963 31.04 -12.47 10.73
N GLN A 964 32.14 -12.67 11.46
CA GLN A 964 33.45 -12.20 11.03
C GLN A 964 33.93 -13.03 9.84
N ILE A 965 34.19 -12.40 8.69
CA ILE A 965 34.77 -13.06 7.53
C ILE A 965 36.28 -13.26 7.78
N PRO A 966 36.80 -14.49 7.70
CA PRO A 966 38.22 -14.77 7.88
C PRO A 966 39.10 -13.99 6.89
N VAL A 967 40.22 -13.45 7.36
CA VAL A 967 41.14 -12.65 6.54
C VAL A 967 41.65 -13.42 5.31
N LYS A 968 41.76 -14.75 5.44
CA LYS A 968 42.19 -15.67 4.38
C LYS A 968 41.24 -15.65 3.17
N THR A 969 39.94 -15.46 3.39
CA THR A 969 38.91 -15.36 2.34
C THR A 969 39.19 -14.21 1.37
N PHE A 970 39.75 -13.10 1.86
CA PHE A 970 40.09 -11.95 1.02
C PHE A 970 41.42 -12.16 0.27
N THR A 971 42.38 -12.84 0.88
CA THR A 971 43.65 -13.17 0.20
C THR A 971 43.46 -14.21 -0.89
N ASP A 972 42.61 -15.22 -0.67
CA ASP A 972 42.36 -16.32 -1.61
C ASP A 972 41.59 -15.84 -2.84
N LYS A 973 40.67 -14.88 -2.68
CA LYS A 973 40.02 -14.17 -3.79
C LYS A 973 40.90 -13.08 -4.44
N GLY A 974 42.20 -13.00 -4.11
CA GLY A 974 43.13 -12.08 -4.76
C GLY A 974 42.99 -10.59 -4.38
N LEU A 975 42.29 -10.29 -3.27
CA LEU A 975 42.15 -8.92 -2.76
C LEU A 975 43.35 -8.48 -1.90
N GLY A 976 43.99 -9.44 -1.23
CA GLY A 976 45.09 -9.17 -0.30
C GLY A 976 44.59 -8.74 1.08
N SER A 977 45.32 -7.84 1.75
CA SER A 977 44.95 -7.36 3.08
C SER A 977 43.75 -6.41 3.06
N VAL A 978 42.88 -6.55 4.05
CA VAL A 978 41.68 -5.72 4.26
C VAL A 978 41.69 -5.08 5.66
N TYR A 979 41.03 -3.93 5.80
CA TYR A 979 40.66 -3.40 7.12
C TYR A 979 39.28 -3.89 7.48
N GLU A 980 39.13 -4.32 8.73
CA GLU A 980 37.88 -4.72 9.34
C GLU A 980 37.47 -3.68 10.40
N TYR A 981 36.19 -3.35 10.45
CA TYR A 981 35.61 -2.58 11.56
C TYR A 981 34.18 -3.03 11.84
N GLN A 982 33.74 -2.88 13.08
CA GLN A 982 32.37 -3.20 13.48
C GLN A 982 31.53 -1.94 13.59
N GLN A 983 30.31 -1.99 13.06
CA GLN A 983 29.32 -0.93 13.20
C GLN A 983 27.92 -1.55 13.27
N SER A 984 27.16 -1.22 14.32
CA SER A 984 25.79 -1.70 14.53
C SER A 984 25.63 -3.22 14.54
N GLY A 985 26.62 -3.96 15.08
CA GLY A 985 26.58 -5.43 15.16
C GLY A 985 27.06 -6.16 13.90
N TYR A 986 27.50 -5.44 12.86
CA TYR A 986 28.02 -6.03 11.63
C TYR A 986 29.53 -5.76 11.47
N TYR A 987 30.26 -6.77 10.98
CA TYR A 987 31.62 -6.66 10.47
C TYR A 987 31.58 -6.07 9.06
N LYS A 988 32.36 -5.02 8.83
CA LYS A 988 32.51 -4.34 7.54
C LYS A 988 33.97 -4.35 7.10
N TYR A 989 34.19 -4.54 5.80
CA TYR A 989 35.53 -4.65 5.24
C TYR A 989 35.85 -3.54 4.25
N CYS A 990 37.11 -3.14 4.17
CA CYS A 990 37.57 -2.24 3.11
C CYS A 990 39.03 -2.50 2.69
N THR A 991 39.38 -2.05 1.49
CA THR A 991 40.75 -2.19 0.97
C THR A 991 41.75 -1.44 1.86
N VAL A 992 42.92 -2.03 2.11
CA VAL A 992 44.03 -1.34 2.80
C VAL A 992 44.59 -0.19 1.97
N LYS A 993 44.54 -0.32 0.64
CA LYS A 993 44.97 0.70 -0.29
C LYS A 993 44.03 1.91 -0.25
N VAL A 994 44.65 3.09 -0.19
CA VAL A 994 43.97 4.39 -0.18
C VAL A 994 44.25 5.09 -1.51
N PHE A 995 43.20 5.61 -2.13
CA PHE A 995 43.25 6.28 -3.42
C PHE A 995 43.13 7.78 -3.23
N ASN A 996 43.95 8.56 -3.94
CA ASN A 996 43.95 10.01 -3.84
C ASN A 996 43.09 10.68 -4.92
N SER A 997 42.47 9.88 -5.79
CA SER A 997 41.51 10.32 -6.80
C SER A 997 40.41 9.28 -6.99
N GLU A 998 39.21 9.75 -7.34
CA GLU A 998 38.04 8.92 -7.58
C GLU A 998 38.22 7.99 -8.80
N MET A 999 38.94 8.44 -9.84
CA MET A 999 39.23 7.62 -11.02
C MET A 999 40.06 6.36 -10.69
N GLU A 1000 41.06 6.49 -9.81
CA GLU A 1000 41.85 5.33 -9.36
C GLU A 1000 41.00 4.38 -8.51
N ALA A 1001 40.11 4.92 -7.67
CA ALA A 1001 39.18 4.14 -6.87
C ALA A 1001 38.12 3.42 -7.72
N LEU A 1002 37.64 4.02 -8.82
CA LEU A 1002 36.72 3.39 -9.77
C LEU A 1002 37.34 2.15 -10.43
N SER A 1003 38.61 2.22 -10.84
CA SER A 1003 39.31 1.07 -11.41
C SER A 1003 39.50 -0.05 -10.39
N GLU A 1004 39.77 0.28 -9.12
CA GLU A 1004 39.87 -0.72 -8.07
C GLU A 1004 38.50 -1.32 -7.72
N LYS A 1005 37.44 -0.51 -7.67
CA LYS A 1005 36.06 -0.99 -7.43
C LYS A 1005 35.66 -2.06 -8.45
N ALA A 1006 35.94 -1.81 -9.74
CA ALA A 1006 35.64 -2.77 -10.80
C ALA A 1006 36.41 -4.08 -10.62
N ARG A 1007 37.68 -4.00 -10.19
CA ARG A 1007 38.49 -5.18 -9.86
C ARG A 1007 37.90 -5.96 -8.68
N VAL A 1008 37.55 -5.28 -7.58
CA VAL A 1008 36.97 -5.90 -6.37
C VAL A 1008 35.63 -6.57 -6.66
N ARG A 1009 34.77 -5.95 -7.48
CA ARG A 1009 33.51 -6.57 -7.95
C ARG A 1009 33.76 -7.79 -8.82
N GLY A 1010 34.76 -7.74 -9.70
CA GLY A 1010 35.19 -8.89 -10.51
C GLY A 1010 35.75 -10.07 -9.72
N LEU A 1011 36.00 -9.89 -8.41
CA LEU A 1011 36.43 -10.94 -7.48
C LEU A 1011 35.26 -11.48 -6.63
N GLY A 1012 34.01 -11.18 -7.01
CA GLY A 1012 32.80 -11.71 -6.37
C GLY A 1012 32.21 -10.85 -5.26
N TYR A 1013 32.73 -9.63 -5.03
CA TYR A 1013 32.17 -8.67 -4.06
C TYR A 1013 31.31 -7.62 -4.78
N SER A 1014 30.13 -8.04 -5.24
CA SER A 1014 29.22 -7.22 -6.09
C SER A 1014 28.76 -5.93 -5.38
N ASP A 1015 28.67 -5.97 -4.06
CA ASP A 1015 28.29 -4.87 -3.17
C ASP A 1015 29.38 -3.79 -2.99
N ALA A 1016 30.58 -3.98 -3.55
CA ALA A 1016 31.70 -3.07 -3.34
C ALA A 1016 31.40 -1.64 -3.83
N PHE A 1017 31.69 -0.64 -2.98
CA PHE A 1017 31.51 0.79 -3.27
C PHE A 1017 32.69 1.64 -2.80
N ILE A 1018 32.78 2.87 -3.31
CA ILE A 1018 33.86 3.81 -2.95
C ILE A 1018 33.41 4.62 -1.75
N ALA A 1019 34.22 4.63 -0.69
CA ALA A 1019 34.00 5.47 0.49
C ALA A 1019 35.09 6.55 0.58
N GLY A 1020 34.67 7.81 0.68
CA GLY A 1020 35.54 8.95 0.93
C GLY A 1020 35.84 9.12 2.42
N PHE A 1021 37.06 9.53 2.75
CA PHE A 1021 37.48 9.84 4.11
C PHE A 1021 38.24 11.17 4.15
N GLN A 1022 37.88 12.01 5.11
CA GLN A 1022 38.59 13.25 5.41
C GLN A 1022 38.91 13.27 6.91
N ASN A 1023 40.21 13.33 7.24
CA ASN A 1023 40.70 13.28 8.62
C ASN A 1023 40.22 12.04 9.43
N GLY A 1024 40.06 10.88 8.77
CA GLY A 1024 39.63 9.64 9.42
C GLY A 1024 38.11 9.52 9.63
N VAL A 1025 37.34 10.54 9.25
CA VAL A 1025 35.87 10.52 9.26
C VAL A 1025 35.38 10.24 7.85
N ARG A 1026 34.40 9.34 7.71
CA ARG A 1026 33.74 9.06 6.42
C ARG A 1026 33.05 10.34 5.93
N VAL A 1027 33.36 10.74 4.71
CA VAL A 1027 32.73 11.85 3.99
C VAL A 1027 32.09 11.31 2.71
N LYS A 1028 31.14 12.07 2.14
CA LYS A 1028 30.34 11.64 0.97
C LYS A 1028 31.22 11.14 -0.17
#